data_AF-A0A349H0M8-F1
#
_entry.id   AF-A0A349H0M8-F1
#
_cell.length_a   1.000
_cell.length_b   1.000
_cell.length_c   1.000
_cell.angle_alpha   90.00
_cell.angle_beta   90.00
_cell.angle_gamma   90.00
#
_symmetry.space_group_name_H-M   'P 1'
#
loop_
_entity.id
_entity.type
_entity.pdbx_description
1 polymer ?
#
loop_
_entity_poly.entity_id
_entity_poly.type
_entity_poly.pdbx_seq_one_letter_code
_entity_poly.pdbx_strand_id
1 'polypeptide(L)'
;MTDIQISGFEMLSKLGQGGMATVWKARQVSLDRIVAIKILSSRMASDPGDLQRFQQESQSAAKLKHPGIVQVYDANIENGLYFFVMEFVAGYTCADWQKRVGHLAEKDVLLIADCVADALDYAWAREKLVHCDIKPDNIMIDDDGTVKVTDLGLARTISTMTAETSEDILGTPSYMAPEQAMGMPGLDCRTDMYSLGAMLYHLATGKLLFEGCEVEEVMERQIKDFVPNPRDLNPSLSKGFCRLVEVLMAKEQAGRPLDWQQVRESIKYIRKGLMPRLKLPEGMASTVLPGAPQEHLVPPLSAGSSVAAHAVSANKKRSKAPVVIIALVLACATVVVLLMQWRGGTAPRHAASVPSSKAGGGPPGDLKVVSGSSGSLYAERAQRDSDRLIAVNREKAVVAQLAALKSEADRLISQRDYDSAIRSYQEYTGEFEPETRSVRVARVEDIKRAQAEWLEGERIRVEGERVLIEKETQARVETLLDAVARSCVDGDYDSATRSLGQALGDDMLSRRADALSGLFNMLKSAAQIDDEIMGSFARQQGQQITVDLVSGTKSLLIKDASGGVVSATVSTVSNGRSGTVIASANFTLKDLSVNERIKRMGPDSQPHVSLAKGVLAYKMDSFDHARRFFSATHELLAPRLLAFVDDRQLRLGGHLMINTLRGMMGRAGLTPGAEFDPFQWVDVLQASVLSPVQADTLRQAATLFRQENRSRPGYDQVDDVVAAMISVQAARPDVSRPPATPVVLPNIVLPDDIAGLVGNPDAVMDRLLEDNRSMGSGNVEMNRDDEGRVIGVRIRSNAIGDIRALAGLRDLRSVEIRTEGGRDTAPLADISALAGMPLNTVIIEGTAVENLQPLKGLPIRTLHVPRTNVRDISQLKGMMLASVNFSGTRVYDFSALSPMPVKSFTANNSQLRDMGFMKSWQLESVDISDTRVFDLSVLSRMPLKRLIMANTQVRMLDFIKHCPIEELDISGSAVRELNPLSDIAATLQRLKIDRLPAKNYEVFRSLNLHALSLDDTDFSNLRLISHMPLVDLSLNNTPLNSLDGLDASQLSALKIEGTKVTSLQPLQNAGSLRRFYCRNTAIRNFTPIYDSGITHIVVDDPDSKTAVFKKLPNLESVNWVEWLGQ
;
A
#
# COMPACT_ATOMS: atom_id res chain seq x y z
N MET A 1 -43.75 -2.36 -5.22
CA MET A 1 -43.21 -3.03 -4.02
C MET A 1 -43.52 -4.50 -4.21
N THR A 2 -42.51 -5.33 -4.40
CA THR A 2 -42.66 -6.79 -4.51
C THR A 2 -42.98 -7.35 -3.12
N ASP A 3 -44.05 -8.14 -3.00
CA ASP A 3 -44.41 -8.84 -1.77
C ASP A 3 -43.34 -9.88 -1.46
N ILE A 4 -42.43 -9.56 -0.54
CA ILE A 4 -41.43 -10.51 -0.04
C ILE A 4 -42.17 -11.56 0.78
N GLN A 5 -42.12 -12.82 0.35
CA GLN A 5 -42.67 -13.96 1.08
C GLN A 5 -41.56 -14.93 1.49
N ILE A 6 -41.50 -15.23 2.78
CA ILE A 6 -40.57 -16.20 3.38
C ILE A 6 -41.41 -17.19 4.18
N SER A 7 -41.26 -18.49 3.90
CA SER A 7 -42.06 -19.54 4.51
C SER A 7 -41.89 -19.57 6.03
N GLY A 8 -43.01 -19.62 6.76
CA GLY A 8 -43.02 -19.64 8.22
C GLY A 8 -42.87 -18.27 8.89
N PHE A 9 -42.76 -17.18 8.12
CA PHE A 9 -42.67 -15.82 8.64
C PHE A 9 -43.76 -14.92 8.05
N GLU A 10 -44.45 -14.20 8.92
CA GLU A 10 -45.39 -13.13 8.54
C GLU A 10 -44.62 -11.80 8.55
N MET A 11 -44.38 -11.24 7.36
CA MET A 11 -43.65 -9.98 7.20
C MET A 11 -44.52 -8.80 7.66
N LEU A 12 -44.09 -8.05 8.67
CA LEU A 12 -44.88 -6.99 9.30
C LEU A 12 -44.54 -5.60 8.73
N SER A 13 -43.26 -5.23 8.77
CA SER A 13 -42.81 -3.92 8.30
C SER A 13 -41.33 -3.91 7.97
N LYS A 14 -40.91 -2.97 7.13
CA LYS A 14 -39.49 -2.75 6.84
C LYS A 14 -38.87 -1.86 7.91
N LEU A 15 -37.75 -2.29 8.49
CA LEU A 15 -37.01 -1.57 9.53
C LEU A 15 -35.91 -0.67 8.94
N GLY A 16 -35.26 -1.12 7.86
CA GLY A 16 -34.19 -0.36 7.23
C GLY A 16 -33.78 -0.92 5.87
N GLN A 17 -33.07 -0.10 5.09
CA GLN A 17 -32.43 -0.49 3.83
C GLN A 17 -31.05 0.16 3.75
N GLY A 18 -30.01 -0.67 3.69
CA GLY A 18 -28.70 -0.28 3.20
C GLY A 18 -28.53 -0.68 1.74
N GLY A 19 -27.40 -0.35 1.12
CA GLY A 19 -27.10 -0.82 -0.24
C GLY A 19 -26.82 -2.33 -0.32
N MET A 20 -26.43 -2.96 0.79
CA MET A 20 -26.10 -4.39 0.84
C MET A 20 -27.24 -5.31 1.28
N ALA A 21 -28.19 -4.80 2.08
CA ALA A 21 -29.29 -5.60 2.62
C ALA A 21 -30.51 -4.75 3.01
N THR A 22 -31.66 -5.40 3.12
CA THR A 22 -32.87 -4.83 3.75
C THR A 22 -33.19 -5.58 5.03
N VAL A 23 -33.60 -4.86 6.07
CA VAL A 23 -34.00 -5.44 7.35
C VAL A 23 -35.49 -5.27 7.54
N TRP A 24 -36.16 -6.35 7.92
CA TRP A 24 -37.61 -6.42 8.07
C TRP A 24 -37.97 -6.93 9.46
N LYS A 25 -39.03 -6.37 10.04
CA LYS A 25 -39.72 -6.93 11.19
C LYS A 25 -40.67 -8.00 10.69
N ALA A 26 -40.61 -9.18 11.29
CA ALA A 26 -41.51 -10.28 10.96
C ALA A 26 -41.97 -11.00 12.24
N ARG A 27 -43.07 -11.74 12.14
CA ARG A 27 -43.53 -12.67 13.15
C ARG A 27 -43.23 -14.09 12.70
N GLN A 28 -42.43 -14.82 13.45
CA GLN A 28 -42.22 -16.26 13.21
C GLN A 28 -43.47 -17.02 13.65
N VAL A 29 -44.17 -17.63 12.70
CA VAL A 29 -45.50 -18.23 12.92
C VAL A 29 -45.43 -19.43 13.87
N SER A 30 -44.37 -20.25 13.76
CA SER A 30 -44.22 -21.49 14.55
C SER A 30 -44.02 -21.26 16.05
N LEU A 31 -43.40 -20.14 16.43
CA LEU A 31 -43.04 -19.82 17.81
C LEU A 31 -43.81 -18.61 18.37
N ASP A 32 -44.66 -17.99 17.56
CA ASP A 32 -45.38 -16.76 17.89
C ASP A 32 -44.48 -15.66 18.49
N ARG A 33 -43.36 -15.37 17.81
CA ARG A 33 -42.39 -14.36 18.28
C ARG A 33 -42.04 -13.36 17.19
N ILE A 34 -41.74 -12.14 17.61
CA ILE A 34 -41.23 -11.09 16.73
C ILE A 34 -39.73 -11.29 16.51
N VAL A 35 -39.31 -11.18 15.25
CA VAL A 35 -37.92 -11.33 14.81
C VAL A 35 -37.57 -10.21 13.83
N ALA A 36 -36.28 -9.93 13.70
CA ALA A 36 -35.74 -9.17 12.59
C ALA A 36 -35.20 -10.14 11.53
N ILE A 37 -35.52 -9.88 10.26
CA ILE A 37 -35.03 -10.65 9.12
C ILE A 37 -34.21 -9.72 8.24
N LYS A 38 -32.92 -9.99 8.12
CA LYS A 38 -32.04 -9.26 7.22
C LYS A 38 -31.87 -10.06 5.94
N ILE A 39 -32.30 -9.46 4.83
CA ILE A 39 -32.33 -10.05 3.49
C ILE A 39 -31.24 -9.37 2.66
N LEU A 40 -30.29 -10.17 2.17
CA LEU A 40 -29.20 -9.67 1.32
C LEU A 40 -29.71 -9.22 -0.05
N SER A 41 -29.04 -8.23 -0.62
CA SER A 41 -29.30 -7.79 -1.99
C SER A 41 -28.89 -8.87 -3.00
N SER A 42 -29.58 -8.90 -4.14
CA SER A 42 -29.31 -9.86 -5.23
C SER A 42 -27.91 -9.74 -5.84
N ARG A 43 -27.20 -8.61 -5.63
CA ARG A 43 -25.81 -8.41 -6.06
C ARG A 43 -24.79 -9.23 -5.26
N MET A 44 -25.08 -9.51 -3.99
CA MET A 44 -24.21 -10.33 -3.14
C MET A 44 -24.45 -11.84 -3.31
N ALA A 45 -25.55 -12.21 -3.98
CA ALA A 45 -25.99 -13.58 -4.17
C ALA A 45 -25.35 -14.31 -5.37
N SER A 46 -24.49 -13.64 -6.15
CA SER A 46 -24.01 -14.11 -7.46
C SER A 46 -22.64 -14.80 -7.46
N ASP A 47 -21.82 -14.67 -6.41
CA ASP A 47 -20.51 -15.32 -6.31
C ASP A 47 -20.55 -16.50 -5.32
N PRO A 48 -20.23 -17.74 -5.76
CA PRO A 48 -20.16 -18.93 -4.90
C PRO A 48 -19.17 -18.80 -3.72
N GLY A 49 -18.08 -18.04 -3.87
CA GLY A 49 -17.08 -17.84 -2.82
C GLY A 49 -17.57 -16.94 -1.69
N ASP A 50 -18.32 -15.90 -2.03
CA ASP A 50 -18.96 -15.01 -1.05
C ASP A 50 -20.06 -15.71 -0.28
N LEU A 51 -20.78 -16.60 -0.97
CA LEU A 51 -21.78 -17.45 -0.35
C LEU A 51 -21.19 -18.35 0.75
N GLN A 52 -20.03 -18.95 0.44
CA GLN A 52 -19.37 -19.87 1.35
C GLN A 52 -18.81 -19.13 2.58
N ARG A 53 -18.22 -17.94 2.38
CA ARG A 53 -17.77 -17.07 3.47
C ARG A 53 -18.93 -16.57 4.32
N PHE A 54 -20.01 -16.11 3.68
CA PHE A 54 -21.24 -15.66 4.34
C PHE A 54 -21.87 -16.75 5.22
N GLN A 55 -21.93 -17.99 4.72
CA GLN A 55 -22.43 -19.13 5.50
C GLN A 55 -21.52 -19.45 6.70
N GLN A 56 -20.19 -19.44 6.51
CA GLN A 56 -19.23 -19.69 7.60
C GLN A 56 -19.28 -18.61 8.70
N GLU A 57 -19.39 -17.34 8.32
CA GLU A 57 -19.49 -16.24 9.27
C GLU A 57 -20.84 -16.24 9.99
N SER A 58 -21.94 -16.50 9.28
CA SER A 58 -23.28 -16.63 9.88
C SER A 58 -23.34 -17.78 10.90
N GLN A 59 -22.71 -18.92 10.60
CA GLN A 59 -22.59 -20.04 11.54
C GLN A 59 -21.77 -19.68 12.78
N SER A 60 -20.70 -18.89 12.61
CA SER A 60 -19.84 -18.47 13.72
C SER A 60 -20.56 -17.45 14.62
N ALA A 61 -21.30 -16.50 14.03
CA ALA A 61 -22.13 -15.55 14.77
C ALA A 61 -23.28 -16.25 15.53
N ALA A 62 -23.92 -17.26 14.92
CA ALA A 62 -25.02 -18.01 15.55
C ALA A 62 -24.61 -18.79 16.82
N LYS A 63 -23.33 -19.13 16.99
CA LYS A 63 -22.81 -19.81 18.20
C LYS A 63 -22.71 -18.87 19.40
N LEU A 64 -22.64 -17.57 19.17
CA LEU A 64 -22.49 -16.59 20.24
C LEU A 64 -23.79 -16.43 21.00
N LYS A 65 -23.71 -16.47 22.33
CA LYS A 65 -24.83 -16.24 23.25
C LYS A 65 -24.40 -15.26 24.33
N HIS A 66 -24.71 -13.99 24.13
CA HIS A 66 -24.31 -12.91 25.02
C HIS A 66 -25.43 -11.86 25.07
N PRO A 67 -25.79 -11.31 26.25
CA PRO A 67 -26.88 -10.33 26.36
C PRO A 67 -26.63 -9.07 25.50
N GLY A 68 -25.37 -8.67 25.37
CA GLY A 68 -24.94 -7.52 24.57
C GLY A 68 -24.67 -7.81 23.09
N ILE A 69 -25.01 -8.99 22.56
CA ILE A 69 -24.90 -9.31 21.12
C ILE A 69 -26.28 -9.72 20.62
N VAL A 70 -26.72 -9.15 19.49
CA VAL A 70 -27.97 -9.58 18.84
C VAL A 70 -27.86 -11.05 18.44
N GLN A 71 -28.76 -11.87 18.98
CA GLN A 71 -28.74 -13.30 18.73
C GLN A 71 -29.20 -13.61 17.29
N VAL A 72 -28.37 -14.34 16.53
CA VAL A 72 -28.80 -14.96 15.28
C VAL A 72 -29.52 -16.27 15.60
N TYR A 73 -30.74 -16.44 15.11
CA TYR A 73 -31.57 -17.62 15.32
C TYR A 73 -31.50 -18.62 14.16
N ASP A 74 -31.45 -18.12 12.93
CA ASP A 74 -31.46 -18.96 11.72
C ASP A 74 -30.82 -18.21 10.53
N ALA A 75 -30.34 -18.94 9.54
CA ALA A 75 -29.83 -18.42 8.28
C ALA A 75 -30.19 -19.39 7.15
N ASN A 76 -30.91 -18.91 6.13
CA ASN A 76 -31.49 -19.78 5.12
C ASN A 76 -31.56 -19.11 3.74
N ILE A 77 -31.89 -19.92 2.74
CA ILE A 77 -32.03 -19.52 1.34
C ILE A 77 -33.40 -19.99 0.86
N GLU A 78 -34.25 -19.05 0.46
CA GLU A 78 -35.58 -19.37 -0.05
C GLU A 78 -35.92 -18.47 -1.24
N ASN A 79 -36.42 -19.05 -2.33
CA ASN A 79 -36.80 -18.31 -3.54
C ASN A 79 -35.70 -17.39 -4.10
N GLY A 80 -34.42 -17.78 -3.93
CA GLY A 80 -33.26 -16.97 -4.33
C GLY A 80 -32.94 -15.80 -3.40
N LEU A 81 -33.66 -15.65 -2.28
CA LEU A 81 -33.38 -14.69 -1.23
C LEU A 81 -32.50 -15.33 -0.16
N TYR A 82 -31.39 -14.67 0.14
CA TYR A 82 -30.51 -15.03 1.25
C TYR A 82 -30.88 -14.18 2.44
N PHE A 83 -31.21 -14.82 3.56
CA PHE A 83 -31.63 -14.09 4.75
C PHE A 83 -31.18 -14.78 6.03
N PHE A 84 -31.08 -13.97 7.08
CA PHE A 84 -30.94 -14.46 8.44
C PHE A 84 -32.00 -13.86 9.34
N VAL A 85 -32.43 -14.69 10.27
CA VAL A 85 -33.43 -14.39 11.28
C VAL A 85 -32.69 -14.14 12.58
N MET A 86 -32.90 -12.98 13.16
CA MET A 86 -32.21 -12.54 14.37
C MET A 86 -33.18 -11.95 15.38
N GLU A 87 -32.69 -11.76 16.59
CA GLU A 87 -33.38 -11.06 17.67
C GLU A 87 -33.86 -9.69 17.19
N PHE A 88 -35.13 -9.38 17.45
CA PHE A 88 -35.68 -8.05 17.22
C PHE A 88 -35.46 -7.21 18.48
N VAL A 89 -34.66 -6.14 18.36
CA VAL A 89 -34.40 -5.17 19.42
C VAL A 89 -35.45 -4.05 19.31
N ALA A 90 -36.23 -3.83 20.37
CA ALA A 90 -37.42 -2.99 20.35
C ALA A 90 -37.14 -1.49 20.62
N GLY A 91 -35.88 -1.10 20.80
CA GLY A 91 -35.48 0.29 21.06
C GLY A 91 -34.90 1.04 19.86
N TYR A 92 -33.76 1.72 20.04
CA TYR A 92 -33.19 2.68 19.08
C TYR A 92 -31.66 2.58 18.99
N THR A 93 -31.05 3.11 17.93
CA THR A 93 -29.59 3.09 17.75
C THR A 93 -28.89 4.21 18.54
N CYS A 94 -27.60 4.07 18.81
CA CYS A 94 -26.81 5.17 19.37
C CYS A 94 -26.77 6.38 18.42
N ALA A 95 -26.85 6.16 17.10
CA ALA A 95 -27.01 7.23 16.10
C ALA A 95 -28.32 8.01 16.31
N ASP A 96 -29.44 7.33 16.54
CA ASP A 96 -30.73 7.95 16.85
C ASP A 96 -30.66 8.76 18.14
N TRP A 97 -29.99 8.24 19.17
CA TRP A 97 -29.81 8.94 20.42
C TRP A 97 -29.01 10.22 20.21
N GLN A 98 -27.84 10.12 19.60
CA GLN A 98 -26.97 11.26 19.32
C GLN A 98 -27.69 12.32 18.49
N LYS A 99 -28.41 11.93 17.45
CA LYS A 99 -29.19 12.85 16.62
C LYS A 99 -30.23 13.66 17.40
N ARG A 100 -30.81 13.09 18.48
CA ARG A 100 -31.78 13.78 19.34
C ARG A 100 -31.14 14.78 20.30
N VAL A 101 -29.93 14.50 20.79
CA VAL A 101 -29.29 15.29 21.87
C VAL A 101 -28.04 16.06 21.43
N GLY A 102 -27.58 15.88 20.19
CA GLY A 102 -26.35 16.45 19.62
C GLY A 102 -25.10 15.65 20.00
N HIS A 103 -24.80 15.55 21.29
CA HIS A 103 -23.72 14.74 21.83
C HIS A 103 -24.14 14.09 23.15
N LEU A 104 -23.54 12.95 23.49
CA LEU A 104 -23.85 12.21 24.72
C LEU A 104 -22.95 12.68 25.87
N ALA A 105 -23.44 12.54 27.10
CA ALA A 105 -22.63 12.81 28.28
C ALA A 105 -21.57 11.71 28.46
N GLU A 106 -20.39 12.05 28.97
CA GLU A 106 -19.27 11.11 29.17
C GLU A 106 -19.69 9.82 29.89
N LYS A 107 -20.53 9.95 30.93
CA LYS A 107 -21.04 8.80 31.70
C LYS A 107 -21.78 7.79 30.83
N ASP A 108 -22.52 8.25 29.83
CA ASP A 108 -23.37 7.44 28.96
C ASP A 108 -22.51 6.83 27.85
N VAL A 109 -21.57 7.62 27.29
CA VAL A 109 -20.58 7.14 26.31
C VAL A 109 -19.70 6.04 26.91
N LEU A 110 -19.24 6.20 28.16
CA LEU A 110 -18.45 5.18 28.85
C LEU A 110 -19.25 3.93 29.19
N LEU A 111 -20.56 4.05 29.48
CA LEU A 111 -21.43 2.90 29.69
C LEU A 111 -21.58 2.10 28.40
N ILE A 112 -21.85 2.77 27.28
CA ILE A 112 -21.91 2.16 25.95
C ILE A 112 -20.57 1.46 25.66
N ALA A 113 -19.45 2.14 25.87
CA ALA A 113 -18.12 1.58 25.64
C ALA A 113 -17.85 0.30 26.43
N ASP A 114 -18.26 0.25 27.71
CA ASP A 114 -18.06 -0.93 28.57
C ASP A 114 -18.91 -2.11 28.09
N CYS A 115 -20.17 -1.87 27.70
CA CYS A 115 -21.04 -2.89 27.14
C CYS A 115 -20.55 -3.41 25.78
N VAL A 116 -20.11 -2.53 24.89
CA VAL A 116 -19.53 -2.92 23.59
C VAL A 116 -18.24 -3.73 23.80
N ALA A 117 -17.35 -3.27 24.68
CA ALA A 117 -16.10 -3.99 24.98
C ALA A 117 -16.37 -5.38 25.59
N ASP A 118 -17.34 -5.52 26.49
CA ASP A 118 -17.76 -6.80 27.07
C ASP A 118 -18.27 -7.78 25.99
N ALA A 119 -19.12 -7.29 25.08
CA ALA A 119 -19.65 -8.09 23.97
C ALA A 119 -18.55 -8.52 22.98
N LEU A 120 -17.65 -7.61 22.60
CA LEU A 120 -16.59 -7.91 21.64
C LEU A 120 -15.46 -8.77 22.25
N ASP A 121 -15.21 -8.66 23.55
CA ASP A 121 -14.32 -9.58 24.27
C ASP A 121 -14.85 -11.01 24.20
N TYR A 122 -16.14 -11.19 24.47
CA TYR A 122 -16.79 -12.50 24.37
C TYR A 122 -16.70 -13.09 22.95
N ALA A 123 -16.97 -12.28 21.92
CA ALA A 123 -16.89 -12.71 20.52
C ALA A 123 -15.47 -13.13 20.11
N TRP A 124 -14.47 -12.32 20.48
CA TRP A 124 -13.06 -12.59 20.19
C TRP A 124 -12.53 -13.80 20.98
N ALA A 125 -12.91 -13.94 22.25
CA ALA A 125 -12.46 -15.03 23.10
C ALA A 125 -12.97 -16.38 22.57
N ARG A 126 -14.22 -16.45 22.10
CA ARG A 126 -14.86 -17.72 21.70
C ARG A 126 -14.59 -18.12 20.26
N GLU A 127 -14.74 -17.19 19.31
CA GLU A 127 -14.71 -17.53 17.88
C GLU A 127 -13.64 -16.74 17.12
N LYS A 128 -12.83 -15.91 17.80
CA LYS A 128 -11.84 -15.01 17.17
C LYS A 128 -12.47 -14.12 16.09
N LEU A 129 -13.73 -13.73 16.32
CA LEU A 129 -14.48 -12.85 15.43
C LEU A 129 -14.10 -11.39 15.67
N VAL A 130 -13.87 -10.68 14.56
CA VAL A 130 -13.66 -9.23 14.50
C VAL A 130 -14.87 -8.64 13.79
N HIS A 131 -15.40 -7.53 14.30
CA HIS A 131 -16.62 -6.91 13.79
C HIS A 131 -16.37 -6.10 12.53
N CYS A 132 -15.31 -5.31 12.46
CA CYS A 132 -14.90 -4.48 11.31
C CYS A 132 -15.83 -3.30 10.92
N ASP A 133 -16.95 -3.07 11.59
CA ASP A 133 -17.91 -1.99 11.28
C ASP A 133 -18.55 -1.43 12.56
N ILE A 134 -17.74 -1.18 13.59
CA ILE A 134 -18.22 -0.56 14.83
C ILE A 134 -18.53 0.92 14.57
N LYS A 135 -19.80 1.29 14.72
CA LYS A 135 -20.32 2.65 14.55
C LYS A 135 -21.66 2.84 15.30
N PRO A 136 -22.12 4.08 15.54
CA PRO A 136 -23.35 4.34 16.29
C PRO A 136 -24.61 3.64 15.75
N ASP A 137 -24.70 3.42 14.44
CA ASP A 137 -25.83 2.74 13.78
C ASP A 137 -25.91 1.24 14.13
N ASN A 138 -24.77 0.62 14.43
CA ASN A 138 -24.69 -0.82 14.72
C ASN A 138 -24.74 -1.14 16.23
N ILE A 139 -24.89 -0.11 17.08
CA ILE A 139 -25.04 -0.26 18.53
C ILE A 139 -26.45 0.18 18.93
N MET A 140 -27.28 -0.77 19.35
CA MET A 140 -28.67 -0.52 19.74
C MET A 140 -28.84 -0.51 21.26
N ILE A 141 -29.82 0.26 21.72
CA ILE A 141 -30.31 0.26 23.09
C ILE A 141 -31.72 -0.30 23.05
N ASP A 142 -31.95 -1.41 23.75
CA ASP A 142 -33.26 -2.05 23.83
C ASP A 142 -34.20 -1.31 24.77
N ASP A 143 -35.48 -1.67 24.78
CA ASP A 143 -36.50 -1.04 25.63
C ASP A 143 -36.24 -1.21 27.13
N ASP A 144 -35.56 -2.29 27.52
CA ASP A 144 -35.08 -2.57 28.88
C ASP A 144 -33.79 -1.82 29.25
N GLY A 145 -33.20 -1.09 28.31
CA GLY A 145 -31.96 -0.33 28.47
C GLY A 145 -30.67 -1.11 28.20
N THR A 146 -30.76 -2.37 27.76
CA THR A 146 -29.59 -3.19 27.41
C THR A 146 -28.94 -2.68 26.12
N VAL A 147 -27.62 -2.55 26.12
CA VAL A 147 -26.84 -2.19 24.92
C VAL A 147 -26.49 -3.46 24.14
N LYS A 148 -26.83 -3.50 22.85
CA LYS A 148 -26.65 -4.63 21.96
C LYS A 148 -25.83 -4.27 20.72
N VAL A 149 -24.82 -5.07 20.42
CA VAL A 149 -24.04 -5.03 19.19
C VAL A 149 -24.75 -5.83 18.11
N THR A 150 -24.99 -5.20 16.96
CA THR A 150 -25.65 -5.79 15.79
C THR A 150 -24.64 -6.06 14.68
N ASP A 151 -24.98 -6.87 13.65
CA ASP A 151 -24.15 -7.07 12.46
C ASP A 151 -22.73 -7.64 12.68
N LEU A 152 -22.53 -8.32 13.82
CA LEU A 152 -21.27 -8.93 14.19
C LEU A 152 -20.81 -10.00 13.17
N GLY A 153 -19.57 -9.86 12.71
CA GLY A 153 -18.89 -10.86 11.88
C GLY A 153 -19.39 -10.95 10.44
N LEU A 154 -20.38 -10.15 10.00
CA LEU A 154 -20.84 -10.10 8.61
C LEU A 154 -20.02 -9.14 7.75
N ALA A 155 -19.29 -8.21 8.39
CA ALA A 155 -18.52 -7.21 7.69
C ALA A 155 -17.14 -7.71 7.24
N ARG A 156 -16.64 -8.89 7.63
CA ARG A 156 -15.37 -9.43 7.08
C ARG A 156 -15.57 -10.04 5.69
N THR A 157 -16.66 -10.79 5.46
CA THR A 157 -17.08 -11.18 4.11
C THR A 157 -17.29 -9.95 3.24
N ILE A 158 -17.80 -8.85 3.79
CA ILE A 158 -18.03 -7.60 3.04
C ILE A 158 -16.75 -6.74 2.91
N SER A 159 -15.87 -6.73 3.90
CA SER A 159 -14.65 -5.89 3.91
C SER A 159 -13.52 -6.51 3.10
N THR A 160 -13.48 -7.84 3.00
CA THR A 160 -12.69 -8.52 1.96
C THR A 160 -13.25 -8.29 0.54
N MET A 161 -14.51 -7.83 0.44
CA MET A 161 -15.14 -7.37 -0.81
C MET A 161 -15.09 -5.85 -1.04
N THR A 162 -14.48 -5.06 -0.15
CA THR A 162 -14.39 -3.58 -0.30
C THR A 162 -12.97 -3.04 -0.26
N ALA A 163 -12.09 -3.60 -1.09
CA ALA A 163 -11.04 -2.81 -1.75
C ALA A 163 -11.32 -2.65 -3.27
N GLU A 164 -12.26 -3.42 -3.83
CA GLU A 164 -12.44 -3.61 -5.29
C GLU A 164 -13.75 -3.04 -5.87
N THR A 165 -14.68 -2.53 -5.06
CA THR A 165 -15.93 -1.91 -5.55
C THR A 165 -16.14 -0.53 -4.90
N SER A 166 -16.16 0.52 -5.71
CA SER A 166 -16.19 1.91 -5.23
C SER A 166 -17.54 2.61 -5.30
N GLU A 167 -18.60 1.93 -5.71
CA GLU A 167 -19.95 2.50 -5.68
C GLU A 167 -20.75 2.10 -4.43
N ASP A 168 -20.31 1.08 -3.69
CA ASP A 168 -21.00 0.58 -2.50
C ASP A 168 -20.03 0.45 -1.30
N ILE A 169 -19.26 1.51 -0.98
CA ILE A 169 -18.62 1.65 0.34
C ILE A 169 -19.75 1.82 1.37
N LEU A 170 -20.34 0.68 1.77
CA LEU A 170 -21.32 0.55 2.84
C LEU A 170 -20.63 0.05 4.11
N GLY A 171 -19.51 0.68 4.45
CA GLY A 171 -19.01 0.86 5.81
C GLY A 171 -18.66 2.33 5.94
N THR A 172 -19.00 2.99 7.04
CA THR A 172 -18.79 4.45 7.16
C THR A 172 -17.28 4.72 7.34
N PRO A 173 -16.55 5.27 6.36
CA PRO A 173 -15.09 5.43 6.41
C PRO A 173 -14.62 6.21 7.65
N SER A 174 -15.51 7.02 8.21
CA SER A 174 -15.31 7.83 9.42
C SER A 174 -14.99 7.03 10.69
N TYR A 175 -15.14 5.70 10.72
CA TYR A 175 -14.76 4.85 11.87
C TYR A 175 -13.75 3.74 11.52
N MET A 176 -13.30 3.67 10.26
CA MET A 176 -12.44 2.61 9.77
C MET A 176 -11.04 2.70 10.39
N ALA A 177 -10.49 1.57 10.85
CA ALA A 177 -9.12 1.51 11.35
C ALA A 177 -8.08 1.70 10.23
N PRO A 178 -6.88 2.24 10.51
CA PRO A 178 -5.83 2.43 9.52
C PRO A 178 -5.49 1.16 8.73
N GLU A 179 -5.37 0.03 9.43
CA GLU A 179 -5.10 -1.27 8.80
C GLU A 179 -6.23 -1.77 7.90
N GLN A 180 -7.49 -1.39 8.19
CA GLN A 180 -8.63 -1.70 7.33
C GLN A 180 -8.62 -0.80 6.11
N ALA A 181 -8.35 0.50 6.29
CA ALA A 181 -8.19 1.45 5.20
C ALA A 181 -7.02 1.10 4.26
N MET A 182 -5.99 0.42 4.77
CA MET A 182 -4.86 -0.10 3.99
C MET A 182 -5.08 -1.50 3.39
N GLY A 183 -6.18 -2.19 3.74
CA GLY A 183 -6.43 -3.56 3.27
C GLY A 183 -5.45 -4.61 3.81
N MET A 184 -4.91 -4.42 5.02
CA MET A 184 -3.93 -5.35 5.60
C MET A 184 -4.57 -6.71 5.94
N PRO A 185 -3.90 -7.84 5.66
CA PRO A 185 -4.35 -9.15 6.11
C PRO A 185 -4.12 -9.33 7.62
N GLY A 186 -4.88 -10.23 8.25
CA GLY A 186 -4.65 -10.62 9.66
C GLY A 186 -5.21 -9.64 10.70
N LEU A 187 -6.36 -9.01 10.41
CA LEU A 187 -7.09 -8.16 11.38
C LEU A 187 -7.39 -8.93 12.68
N ASP A 188 -7.23 -8.26 13.82
CA ASP A 188 -7.55 -8.80 15.15
C ASP A 188 -8.44 -7.84 15.96
N CYS A 189 -8.73 -8.17 17.22
CA CYS A 189 -9.59 -7.36 18.08
C CYS A 189 -9.17 -5.89 18.23
N ARG A 190 -7.89 -5.54 17.99
CA ARG A 190 -7.37 -4.16 18.07
C ARG A 190 -7.87 -3.28 16.93
N THR A 191 -8.34 -3.89 15.84
CA THR A 191 -9.04 -3.19 14.76
C THR A 191 -10.36 -2.59 15.26
N ASP A 192 -11.19 -3.40 15.92
CA ASP A 192 -12.45 -2.94 16.50
C ASP A 192 -12.23 -1.93 17.64
N MET A 193 -11.11 -2.01 18.37
CA MET A 193 -10.75 -1.02 19.39
C MET A 193 -10.54 0.38 18.79
N TYR A 194 -9.94 0.47 17.59
CA TYR A 194 -9.81 1.76 16.91
C TYR A 194 -11.17 2.32 16.52
N SER A 195 -12.03 1.50 15.90
CA SER A 195 -13.38 1.90 15.51
C SER A 195 -14.22 2.30 16.72
N LEU A 196 -14.07 1.61 17.86
CA LEU A 196 -14.65 2.04 19.13
C LEU A 196 -14.12 3.43 19.51
N GLY A 197 -12.81 3.68 19.48
CA GLY A 197 -12.22 4.99 19.77
C GLY A 197 -12.80 6.12 18.91
N ALA A 198 -12.90 5.89 17.60
CA ALA A 198 -13.54 6.82 16.65
C ALA A 198 -15.02 7.06 16.99
N MET A 199 -15.76 6.00 17.33
CA MET A 199 -17.16 6.11 17.76
C MET A 199 -17.31 6.91 19.05
N LEU A 200 -16.46 6.68 20.06
CA LEU A 200 -16.49 7.41 21.33
C LEU A 200 -16.19 8.90 21.11
N TYR A 201 -15.22 9.22 20.25
CA TYR A 201 -14.94 10.60 19.85
C TYR A 201 -16.21 11.26 19.28
N HIS A 202 -16.86 10.59 18.33
CA HIS A 202 -18.04 11.12 17.67
C HIS A 202 -19.20 11.32 18.64
N LEU A 203 -19.56 10.31 19.44
CA LEU A 203 -20.65 10.39 20.40
C LEU A 203 -20.43 11.49 21.44
N ALA A 204 -19.19 11.69 21.90
CA ALA A 204 -18.86 12.65 22.95
C ALA A 204 -18.71 14.10 22.46
N THR A 205 -18.34 14.31 21.20
CA THR A 205 -18.10 15.65 20.61
C THR A 205 -19.23 16.11 19.69
N GLY A 206 -20.05 15.18 19.18
CA GLY A 206 -21.04 15.46 18.15
C GLY A 206 -20.44 15.63 16.75
N LYS A 207 -19.12 15.45 16.57
CA LYS A 207 -18.43 15.64 15.28
C LYS A 207 -17.75 14.38 14.79
N LEU A 208 -17.92 14.08 13.50
CA LEU A 208 -17.21 13.01 12.83
C LEU A 208 -15.73 13.35 12.69
N LEU A 209 -14.90 12.30 12.60
CA LEU A 209 -13.52 12.45 12.17
C LEU A 209 -13.51 12.93 10.72
N PHE A 210 -12.73 13.97 10.44
CA PHE A 210 -12.56 14.53 9.09
C PHE A 210 -13.89 14.84 8.38
N GLU A 211 -14.82 15.44 9.11
CA GLU A 211 -16.13 15.85 8.59
C GLU A 211 -16.01 16.74 7.33
N GLY A 212 -16.86 16.50 6.33
CA GLY A 212 -16.90 17.28 5.08
C GLY A 212 -15.86 16.87 4.02
N CYS A 213 -15.08 15.81 4.28
CA CYS A 213 -14.15 15.23 3.32
C CYS A 213 -14.84 14.15 2.46
N GLU A 214 -14.33 13.94 1.25
CA GLU A 214 -14.77 12.82 0.40
C GLU A 214 -14.35 11.48 1.01
N VAL A 215 -15.03 10.39 0.65
CA VAL A 215 -14.83 9.06 1.24
C VAL A 215 -13.37 8.60 1.18
N GLU A 216 -12.72 8.75 0.02
CA GLU A 216 -11.30 8.40 -0.13
C GLU A 216 -10.38 9.29 0.72
N GLU A 217 -10.71 10.57 0.86
CA GLU A 217 -9.97 11.52 1.70
C GLU A 217 -10.11 11.16 3.18
N VAL A 218 -11.32 10.78 3.64
CA VAL A 218 -11.52 10.28 5.01
C VAL A 218 -10.64 9.06 5.27
N MET A 219 -10.57 8.08 4.36
CA MET A 219 -9.72 6.89 4.52
C MET A 219 -8.23 7.24 4.59
N GLU A 220 -7.74 8.14 3.72
CA GLU A 220 -6.35 8.59 3.77
C GLU A 220 -6.02 9.33 5.08
N ARG A 221 -6.95 10.15 5.57
CA ARG A 221 -6.79 10.88 6.82
C ARG A 221 -6.87 9.97 8.05
N GLN A 222 -7.69 8.93 8.02
CA GLN A 222 -7.66 7.87 9.05
C GLN A 222 -6.27 7.23 9.14
N ILE A 223 -5.54 7.13 8.03
CA ILE A 223 -4.17 6.60 8.02
C ILE A 223 -3.15 7.60 8.58
N LYS A 224 -3.21 8.87 8.16
CA LYS A 224 -2.09 9.81 8.31
C LYS A 224 -2.33 10.98 9.26
N ASP A 225 -3.57 11.44 9.34
CA ASP A 225 -3.87 12.77 9.88
C ASP A 225 -4.36 12.69 11.33
N PHE A 226 -4.32 13.85 11.98
CA PHE A 226 -4.76 14.03 13.36
C PHE A 226 -6.10 14.78 13.43
N VAL A 227 -6.85 14.57 14.51
CA VAL A 227 -8.03 15.31 14.91
C VAL A 227 -7.76 16.08 16.21
N PRO A 228 -8.50 17.18 16.46
CA PRO A 228 -8.38 17.97 17.69
C PRO A 228 -8.66 17.12 18.93
N ASN A 229 -8.12 17.54 20.08
CA ASN A 229 -8.41 16.88 21.34
C ASN A 229 -9.93 16.93 21.60
N PRO A 230 -10.60 15.84 22.04
CA PRO A 230 -12.04 15.86 22.33
C PRO A 230 -12.46 17.01 23.27
N ARG A 231 -11.58 17.40 24.21
CA ARG A 231 -11.82 18.50 25.15
C ARG A 231 -11.81 19.89 24.51
N ASP A 232 -11.20 20.05 23.34
CA ASP A 232 -11.24 21.31 22.59
C ASP A 232 -12.64 21.56 22.02
N LEU A 233 -13.40 20.49 21.75
CA LEU A 233 -14.77 20.53 21.27
C LEU A 233 -15.80 20.42 22.41
N ASN A 234 -15.51 19.59 23.40
CA ASN A 234 -16.35 19.41 24.59
C ASN A 234 -15.51 19.50 25.88
N PRO A 235 -15.37 20.70 26.47
CA PRO A 235 -14.55 20.92 27.67
C PRO A 235 -14.99 20.16 28.92
N SER A 236 -16.22 19.62 28.93
CA SER A 236 -16.75 18.85 30.07
C SER A 236 -16.16 17.44 30.18
N LEU A 237 -15.54 16.92 29.11
CA LEU A 237 -14.93 15.60 29.07
C LEU A 237 -13.71 15.52 30.00
N SER A 238 -13.56 14.43 30.75
CA SER A 238 -12.43 14.18 31.63
C SER A 238 -11.14 13.94 30.84
N LYS A 239 -9.97 14.25 31.42
CA LYS A 239 -8.70 13.90 30.77
C LYS A 239 -8.52 12.38 30.64
N GLY A 240 -9.18 11.61 31.51
CA GLY A 240 -9.20 10.15 31.45
C GLY A 240 -9.93 9.64 30.21
N PHE A 241 -11.06 10.27 29.85
CA PHE A 241 -11.76 10.00 28.59
C PHE A 241 -10.87 10.28 27.38
N CYS A 242 -10.23 11.46 27.32
CA CYS A 242 -9.30 11.80 26.25
C CYS A 242 -8.18 10.77 26.12
N ARG A 243 -7.59 10.35 27.24
CA ARG A 243 -6.54 9.33 27.28
C ARG A 243 -7.00 8.01 26.68
N LEU A 244 -8.23 7.57 27.00
CA LEU A 244 -8.80 6.35 26.44
C LEU A 244 -8.95 6.46 24.92
N VAL A 245 -9.54 7.53 24.42
CA VAL A 245 -9.74 7.76 22.98
C VAL A 245 -8.40 7.84 22.24
N GLU A 246 -7.43 8.56 22.79
CA GLU A 246 -6.09 8.74 22.22
C GLU A 246 -5.34 7.41 22.07
N VAL A 247 -5.46 6.50 23.05
CA VAL A 247 -4.81 5.18 23.01
C VAL A 247 -5.55 4.21 22.09
N LEU A 248 -6.88 4.21 22.11
CA LEU A 248 -7.69 3.40 21.18
C LEU A 248 -7.42 3.79 19.72
N MET A 249 -7.23 5.09 19.46
CA MET A 249 -6.99 5.63 18.13
C MET A 249 -5.51 5.73 17.72
N ALA A 250 -4.64 4.92 18.34
CA ALA A 250 -3.25 4.77 17.89
C ALA A 250 -3.22 4.25 16.44
N LYS A 251 -2.41 4.88 15.59
CA LYS A 251 -2.27 4.53 14.16
C LYS A 251 -1.71 3.12 14.01
N GLU A 252 -0.65 2.80 14.76
CA GLU A 252 -0.11 1.45 14.82
C GLU A 252 -0.95 0.55 15.73
N GLN A 253 -1.33 -0.63 15.26
CA GLN A 253 -2.08 -1.62 16.04
C GLN A 253 -1.37 -2.00 17.36
N ALA A 254 -0.03 -2.06 17.34
CA ALA A 254 0.76 -2.39 18.53
C ALA A 254 0.71 -1.31 19.63
N GLY A 255 0.33 -0.07 19.27
CA GLY A 255 0.15 1.03 20.23
C GLY A 255 -1.20 1.03 20.95
N ARG A 256 -2.11 0.11 20.60
CA ARG A 256 -3.44 -0.03 21.20
C ARG A 256 -3.42 -1.04 22.36
N PRO A 257 -4.47 -1.08 23.22
CA PRO A 257 -4.60 -2.09 24.26
C PRO A 257 -4.50 -3.50 23.68
N LEU A 258 -3.87 -4.43 24.40
CA LEU A 258 -3.66 -5.80 23.92
C LEU A 258 -4.97 -6.58 23.78
N ASP A 259 -5.92 -6.29 24.67
CA ASP A 259 -7.18 -6.99 24.85
C ASP A 259 -8.28 -6.04 25.34
N TRP A 260 -9.53 -6.52 25.29
CA TRP A 260 -10.69 -5.75 25.73
C TRP A 260 -10.75 -5.57 27.25
N GLN A 261 -10.11 -6.44 28.02
CA GLN A 261 -10.06 -6.32 29.48
C GLN A 261 -9.37 -5.02 29.89
N GLN A 262 -8.26 -4.65 29.24
CA GLN A 262 -7.56 -3.39 29.48
C GLN A 262 -8.44 -2.15 29.17
N VAL A 263 -9.27 -2.24 28.13
CA VAL A 263 -10.24 -1.18 27.78
C VAL A 263 -11.27 -1.01 28.89
N ARG A 264 -11.87 -2.12 29.36
CA ARG A 264 -12.89 -2.11 30.42
C ARG A 264 -12.35 -1.66 31.76
N GLU A 265 -11.15 -2.11 32.12
CA GLU A 265 -10.44 -1.61 33.31
C GLU A 265 -10.24 -0.10 33.22
N SER A 266 -9.80 0.41 32.08
CA SER A 266 -9.62 1.85 31.85
C SER A 266 -10.92 2.62 32.02
N ILE A 267 -12.03 2.14 31.46
CA ILE A 267 -13.36 2.73 31.63
C ILE A 267 -13.76 2.77 33.11
N LYS A 268 -13.52 1.68 33.87
CA LYS A 268 -13.80 1.62 35.31
C LYS A 268 -12.99 2.65 36.11
N TYR A 269 -11.74 2.92 35.73
CA TYR A 269 -10.93 3.97 36.34
C TYR A 269 -11.53 5.36 36.05
N ILE A 270 -11.88 5.63 34.79
CA ILE A 270 -12.42 6.92 34.36
C ILE A 270 -13.76 7.21 35.06
N ARG A 271 -14.65 6.21 35.17
CA ARG A 271 -15.93 6.33 35.89
C ARG A 271 -15.77 6.64 37.39
N LYS A 272 -14.62 6.32 37.97
CA LYS A 272 -14.25 6.69 39.36
C LYS A 272 -13.55 8.05 39.46
N GLY A 273 -13.40 8.78 38.36
CA GLY A 273 -12.66 10.03 38.28
C GLY A 273 -11.13 9.85 38.29
N LEU A 274 -10.63 8.65 38.00
CA LEU A 274 -9.20 8.33 37.99
C LEU A 274 -8.66 8.32 36.54
N MET A 275 -7.35 8.57 36.38
CA MET A 275 -6.68 8.36 35.10
C MET A 275 -6.57 6.86 34.80
N PRO A 276 -6.85 6.43 33.55
CA PRO A 276 -6.61 5.04 33.15
C PRO A 276 -5.10 4.76 33.12
N ARG A 277 -4.70 3.50 33.40
CA ARG A 277 -3.29 3.08 33.42
C ARG A 277 -2.72 2.78 32.01
N LEU A 278 -3.43 3.15 30.95
CA LEU A 278 -2.96 2.98 29.57
C LEU A 278 -1.75 3.89 29.29
N LYS A 279 -0.70 3.31 28.72
CA LYS A 279 0.43 4.07 28.18
C LYS A 279 -0.05 4.90 27.01
N LEU A 280 0.37 6.16 26.96
CA LEU A 280 0.13 6.97 25.76
C LEU A 280 0.91 6.39 24.57
N PRO A 281 0.33 6.37 23.38
CA PRO A 281 1.10 6.20 22.16
C PRO A 281 2.17 7.32 22.06
N GLU A 282 3.33 7.00 21.48
CA GLU A 282 4.42 7.94 21.32
C GLU A 282 4.04 9.08 20.36
N GLY A 283 4.14 10.34 20.80
CA GLY A 283 4.00 11.53 19.95
C GLY A 283 2.93 11.44 18.84
N MET A 284 3.37 11.48 17.59
CA MET A 284 2.54 11.46 16.37
C MET A 284 1.84 10.11 16.09
N ALA A 285 1.93 9.12 16.98
CA ALA A 285 1.37 7.78 16.76
C ALA A 285 -0.14 7.67 17.05
N SER A 286 -0.83 8.72 17.51
CA SER A 286 -2.29 8.74 17.67
C SER A 286 -2.98 9.57 16.60
N THR A 287 -4.23 9.25 16.28
CA THR A 287 -5.10 10.14 15.50
C THR A 287 -5.51 11.37 16.31
N VAL A 288 -5.37 11.39 17.64
CA VAL A 288 -5.79 12.53 18.46
C VAL A 288 -4.57 13.38 18.84
N LEU A 289 -4.63 14.70 18.64
CA LEU A 289 -3.57 15.59 19.10
C LEU A 289 -3.49 15.63 20.64
N PRO A 290 -2.29 15.37 21.23
CA PRO A 290 -2.08 15.59 22.65
C PRO A 290 -2.23 17.08 22.94
N GLY A 291 -3.11 17.45 23.87
CA GLY A 291 -3.30 18.86 24.23
C GLY A 291 -1.98 19.45 24.75
N ALA A 292 -1.48 20.51 24.11
CA ALA A 292 -0.32 21.26 24.60
C ALA A 292 -0.58 21.79 26.03
N PRO A 293 0.43 21.84 26.91
CA PRO A 293 0.33 22.62 28.14
C PRO A 293 0.06 24.08 27.77
N GLN A 294 -0.98 24.69 28.34
CA GLN A 294 -1.18 26.14 28.25
C GLN A 294 -0.01 26.84 28.99
N GLU A 295 1.01 27.26 28.25
CA GLU A 295 1.88 28.35 28.67
C GLU A 295 1.31 29.67 28.14
N HIS A 296 1.15 30.63 29.05
CA HIS A 296 0.75 32.00 28.79
C HIS A 296 1.68 32.64 27.73
N LEU A 297 1.19 32.82 26.51
CA LEU A 297 1.82 33.70 25.53
C LEU A 297 1.24 35.11 25.65
N VAL A 298 2.06 36.00 26.23
CA VAL A 298 1.93 37.45 26.15
C VAL A 298 2.05 37.87 24.68
N PRO A 299 1.19 38.75 24.14
CA PRO A 299 1.32 39.20 22.75
C PRO A 299 2.46 40.21 22.61
N PRO A 300 3.35 40.10 21.60
CA PRO A 300 4.29 41.17 21.28
C PRO A 300 3.55 42.30 20.55
N LEU A 301 3.81 43.52 21.01
CA LEU A 301 3.43 44.77 20.36
C LEU A 301 4.02 44.88 18.94
N SER A 302 3.16 45.36 18.05
CA SER A 302 3.38 45.78 16.67
C SER A 302 4.45 46.87 16.48
N ALA A 303 5.17 46.83 15.35
CA ALA A 303 5.32 47.96 14.39
C ALA A 303 6.26 47.61 13.23
N GLY A 304 5.87 47.92 11.98
CA GLY A 304 6.81 48.03 10.85
C GLY A 304 6.28 47.75 9.44
N SER A 305 5.36 48.60 8.94
CA SER A 305 5.32 49.16 7.56
C SER A 305 5.29 48.22 6.33
N SER A 306 4.16 48.10 5.59
CA SER A 306 3.79 48.91 4.39
C SER A 306 4.57 48.49 3.11
N VAL A 307 4.01 48.07 1.96
CA VAL A 307 3.08 48.76 1.05
C VAL A 307 2.51 47.77 -0.01
N ALA A 308 1.20 47.87 -0.26
CA ALA A 308 0.39 47.62 -1.47
C ALA A 308 0.56 46.35 -2.35
N ALA A 309 -0.54 45.60 -2.46
CA ALA A 309 -0.93 44.89 -3.68
C ALA A 309 -2.29 45.42 -4.16
N HIS A 310 -2.31 45.88 -5.41
CA HIS A 310 -3.50 46.22 -6.16
C HIS A 310 -4.32 44.96 -6.46
N ALA A 311 -5.63 45.04 -6.23
CA ALA A 311 -6.61 44.07 -6.71
C ALA A 311 -7.38 44.65 -7.90
N VAL A 312 -7.58 43.85 -8.94
CA VAL A 312 -8.64 44.00 -9.97
C VAL A 312 -9.13 42.57 -10.26
N SER A 313 -10.28 42.16 -9.70
CA SER A 313 -11.64 42.19 -10.29
C SER A 313 -11.78 41.20 -11.46
N ALA A 314 -12.75 40.29 -11.55
CA ALA A 314 -14.19 40.35 -11.25
C ALA A 314 -14.73 38.88 -11.17
N ASN A 315 -15.97 38.48 -10.89
CA ASN A 315 -17.29 39.08 -10.76
C ASN A 315 -18.22 37.94 -10.26
N LYS A 316 -19.08 38.15 -9.26
CA LYS A 316 -20.45 37.56 -9.23
C LYS A 316 -21.29 38.11 -8.08
N LYS A 317 -22.18 39.02 -8.49
CA LYS A 317 -23.51 39.45 -8.01
C LYS A 317 -23.99 39.07 -6.60
N ARG A 318 -24.37 40.15 -5.90
CA ARG A 318 -25.04 40.29 -4.60
C ARG A 318 -26.49 39.80 -4.57
N SER A 319 -26.92 39.23 -3.44
CA SER A 319 -28.23 39.50 -2.83
C SER A 319 -28.01 40.04 -1.40
N LYS A 320 -28.85 41.00 -1.00
CA LYS A 320 -28.69 41.82 0.22
C LYS A 320 -29.46 41.20 1.38
N ALA A 321 -28.77 40.71 2.41
CA ALA A 321 -29.17 40.70 3.83
C ALA A 321 -28.05 40.06 4.66
N PRO A 322 -27.16 40.87 5.29
CA PRO A 322 -27.27 41.04 6.74
C PRO A 322 -26.74 42.42 7.19
N VAL A 323 -27.63 43.42 7.32
CA VAL A 323 -27.30 44.70 7.98
C VAL A 323 -28.14 44.92 9.24
N VAL A 324 -29.15 44.07 9.50
CA VAL A 324 -30.07 44.21 10.64
C VAL A 324 -29.51 43.58 11.93
N ILE A 325 -28.62 42.59 11.85
CA ILE A 325 -28.17 41.82 13.03
C ILE A 325 -27.08 42.57 13.82
N ILE A 326 -26.21 43.34 13.15
CA ILE A 326 -25.12 44.08 13.82
C ILE A 326 -25.66 45.29 14.59
N ALA A 327 -26.75 45.91 14.12
CA ALA A 327 -27.40 47.02 14.81
C ALA A 327 -28.12 46.58 16.11
N LEU A 328 -28.67 45.35 16.15
CA LEU A 328 -29.37 44.83 17.33
C LEU A 328 -28.42 44.46 18.48
N VAL A 329 -27.22 43.95 18.15
CA VAL A 329 -26.20 43.58 19.15
C VAL A 329 -25.60 44.81 19.83
N LEU A 330 -25.42 45.91 19.08
CA LEU A 330 -24.92 47.18 19.63
C LEU A 330 -25.96 47.93 20.50
N ALA A 331 -27.25 47.75 20.22
CA ALA A 331 -28.34 48.31 21.02
C ALA A 331 -28.54 47.58 22.37
N CYS A 332 -28.32 46.26 22.43
CA CYS A 332 -28.43 45.50 23.68
C CYS A 332 -27.25 45.75 24.63
N ALA A 333 -26.03 45.93 24.10
CA ALA A 333 -24.84 46.20 24.91
C ALA A 333 -24.88 47.58 25.60
N THR A 334 -25.54 48.57 24.98
CA THR A 334 -25.67 49.92 25.55
C THR A 334 -26.70 50.01 26.68
N VAL A 335 -27.76 49.19 26.65
CA VAL A 335 -28.78 49.14 27.72
C VAL A 335 -28.24 48.50 29.02
N VAL A 336 -27.36 47.50 28.91
CA VAL A 336 -26.77 46.82 30.08
C VAL A 336 -25.77 47.72 30.82
N VAL A 337 -24.99 48.53 30.08
CA VAL A 337 -24.04 49.49 30.68
C VAL A 337 -24.77 50.65 31.36
N LEU A 338 -25.89 51.12 30.80
CA LEU A 338 -26.72 52.17 31.40
C LEU A 338 -27.47 51.71 32.67
N LEU A 339 -27.83 50.43 32.77
CA LEU A 339 -28.46 49.87 33.99
C LEU A 339 -27.48 49.64 35.14
N MET A 340 -26.18 49.47 34.85
CA MET A 340 -25.14 49.30 35.88
C MET A 340 -24.66 50.62 36.49
N GLN A 341 -24.91 51.78 35.87
CA GLN A 341 -24.48 53.09 36.36
C GLN A 341 -25.52 53.84 37.21
N TRP A 342 -26.71 53.28 37.43
CA TRP A 342 -27.80 53.95 38.17
C TRP A 342 -28.13 53.28 39.50
N ARG A 343 -27.12 53.00 40.34
CA ARG A 343 -27.31 52.79 41.79
C ARG A 343 -26.01 52.93 42.58
N GLY A 344 -25.67 54.17 42.92
CA GLY A 344 -24.65 54.51 43.91
C GLY A 344 -24.84 55.92 44.47
N GLY A 345 -24.85 56.04 45.81
CA GLY A 345 -24.75 57.28 46.59
C GLY A 345 -25.97 57.53 47.48
N THR A 346 -25.87 57.84 48.79
CA THR A 346 -24.77 58.47 49.55
C THR A 346 -24.94 58.26 51.08
N ALA A 347 -23.80 58.28 51.80
CA ALA A 347 -23.69 58.41 53.27
C ALA A 347 -23.39 59.87 53.68
N PRO A 348 -23.48 60.23 54.98
CA PRO A 348 -22.28 60.68 55.75
C PRO A 348 -22.38 60.35 57.28
N ARG A 349 -21.39 60.45 58.20
CA ARG A 349 -19.93 60.73 58.28
C ARG A 349 -19.44 60.46 59.74
N HIS A 350 -18.18 60.00 59.88
CA HIS A 350 -17.10 60.21 60.92
C HIS A 350 -17.40 60.10 62.45
N ALA A 351 -16.49 59.72 63.37
CA ALA A 351 -15.02 59.77 63.41
C ALA A 351 -14.38 58.84 64.50
N ALA A 352 -13.11 58.48 64.24
CA ALA A 352 -11.93 58.44 65.13
C ALA A 352 -11.70 57.40 66.27
N SER A 353 -10.59 56.67 66.06
CA SER A 353 -9.47 56.33 66.98
C SER A 353 -9.58 55.27 68.10
N VAL A 354 -8.59 54.38 68.05
CA VAL A 354 -8.17 53.26 68.93
C VAL A 354 -7.66 53.78 70.30
N PRO A 355 -7.82 53.04 71.41
CA PRO A 355 -6.70 52.20 71.90
C PRO A 355 -7.09 50.84 72.52
N SER A 356 -6.02 50.07 72.73
CA SER A 356 -5.84 48.76 73.37
C SER A 356 -6.58 48.48 74.68
N SER A 357 -6.88 47.21 74.97
CA SER A 357 -6.19 46.43 76.03
C SER A 357 -6.86 45.08 76.35
N LYS A 358 -5.99 44.08 76.51
CA LYS A 358 -5.96 42.92 77.43
C LYS A 358 -7.24 42.18 77.86
N ALA A 359 -7.10 40.87 77.75
CA ALA A 359 -7.84 39.81 78.41
C ALA A 359 -7.84 39.89 79.96
N GLY A 360 -8.88 39.31 80.56
CA GLY A 360 -8.85 38.73 81.90
C GLY A 360 -10.07 39.04 82.76
N GLY A 361 -10.84 38.02 83.13
CA GLY A 361 -11.81 38.09 84.25
C GLY A 361 -12.98 37.11 84.11
N GLY A 362 -12.96 36.05 84.91
CA GLY A 362 -13.98 34.99 84.97
C GLY A 362 -15.32 35.38 85.66
N PRO A 363 -16.22 34.39 85.85
CA PRO A 363 -17.65 34.53 86.19
C PRO A 363 -17.91 34.38 87.71
N PRO A 364 -19.14 34.15 88.22
CA PRO A 364 -20.51 34.52 87.81
C PRO A 364 -21.28 35.26 88.93
N GLY A 365 -22.51 35.70 88.67
CA GLY A 365 -23.45 36.18 89.69
C GLY A 365 -24.89 35.77 89.35
N ASP A 366 -25.48 34.95 90.21
CA ASP A 366 -26.75 34.24 90.09
C ASP A 366 -28.04 35.08 90.24
N LEU A 367 -29.14 34.43 89.83
CA LEU A 367 -30.52 34.50 90.35
C LEU A 367 -31.51 35.54 89.79
N LYS A 368 -32.47 35.08 88.98
CA LYS A 368 -33.76 34.55 89.51
C LYS A 368 -34.65 33.90 88.45
N VAL A 369 -35.12 32.71 88.81
CA VAL A 369 -36.22 31.96 88.19
C VAL A 369 -37.55 32.65 88.49
N VAL A 370 -38.40 32.79 87.47
CA VAL A 370 -39.86 32.75 87.64
C VAL A 370 -40.42 31.76 86.62
N SER A 371 -41.08 30.74 87.15
CA SER A 371 -41.84 29.71 86.47
C SER A 371 -43.21 30.23 86.02
N GLY A 372 -43.71 29.73 84.88
CA GLY A 372 -45.08 29.99 84.43
C GLY A 372 -45.33 29.46 83.02
N SER A 373 -45.94 28.29 82.95
CA SER A 373 -46.22 27.46 81.78
C SER A 373 -47.10 28.09 80.68
N SER A 374 -46.70 27.92 79.42
CA SER A 374 -47.55 27.40 78.33
C SER A 374 -46.66 26.97 77.17
N GLY A 375 -46.41 25.66 77.09
CA GLY A 375 -45.72 25.04 75.96
C GLY A 375 -46.53 25.24 74.68
N SER A 376 -45.93 25.92 73.71
CA SER A 376 -46.45 25.90 72.34
C SER A 376 -45.71 24.79 71.58
N LEU A 377 -46.44 24.05 70.75
CA LEU A 377 -45.92 23.05 69.80
C LEU A 377 -44.74 23.56 68.92
N TYR A 378 -44.48 24.87 68.92
CA TYR A 378 -43.38 25.50 68.21
C TYR A 378 -42.03 25.37 68.91
N ALA A 379 -41.97 25.30 70.24
CA ALA A 379 -40.70 25.21 70.98
C ALA A 379 -40.03 23.82 70.84
N GLU A 380 -40.81 22.74 70.95
CA GLU A 380 -40.29 21.37 70.72
C GLU A 380 -39.87 21.13 69.27
N ARG A 381 -40.58 21.73 68.31
CA ARG A 381 -40.24 21.63 66.88
C ARG A 381 -38.95 22.38 66.55
N ALA A 382 -38.78 23.59 67.10
CA ALA A 382 -37.55 24.36 66.95
C ALA A 382 -36.34 23.65 67.57
N GLN A 383 -36.53 22.96 68.71
CA GLN A 383 -35.45 22.20 69.36
C GLN A 383 -35.06 20.94 68.56
N ARG A 384 -36.03 20.19 68.02
CA ARG A 384 -35.74 19.06 67.10
C ARG A 384 -35.07 19.49 65.80
N ASP A 385 -35.48 20.63 65.24
CA ASP A 385 -34.88 21.16 64.02
C ASP A 385 -33.46 21.67 64.29
N SER A 386 -33.19 22.25 65.47
CA SER A 386 -31.85 22.61 65.94
C SER A 386 -30.95 21.39 66.13
N ASP A 387 -31.44 20.33 66.79
CA ASP A 387 -30.68 19.09 67.01
C ASP A 387 -30.36 18.38 65.68
N ARG A 388 -31.29 18.41 64.72
CA ARG A 388 -31.05 17.93 63.36
C ARG A 388 -30.00 18.75 62.63
N LEU A 389 -30.02 20.08 62.76
CA LEU A 389 -29.03 20.94 62.13
C LEU A 389 -27.62 20.70 62.69
N ILE A 390 -27.51 20.50 64.00
CA ILE A 390 -26.25 20.17 64.68
C ILE A 390 -25.70 18.82 64.20
N ALA A 391 -26.56 17.80 64.09
CA ALA A 391 -26.17 16.49 63.58
C ALA A 391 -25.67 16.54 62.12
N VAL A 392 -26.39 17.27 61.25
CA VAL A 392 -26.00 17.46 59.84
C VAL A 392 -24.68 18.24 59.73
N ASN A 393 -24.49 19.27 60.55
CA ASN A 393 -23.24 20.04 60.55
C ASN A 393 -22.05 19.21 61.05
N ARG A 394 -22.26 18.33 62.03
CA ARG A 394 -21.24 17.40 62.52
C ARG A 394 -20.86 16.35 61.48
N GLU A 395 -21.84 15.79 60.76
CA GLU A 395 -21.59 14.86 59.66
C GLU A 395 -20.81 15.52 58.51
N LYS A 396 -21.16 16.77 58.15
CA LYS A 396 -20.40 17.56 57.17
C LYS A 396 -18.94 17.79 57.59
N ALA A 397 -18.70 18.01 58.89
CA ALA A 397 -17.35 18.21 59.40
C ALA A 397 -16.50 16.92 59.32
N VAL A 398 -17.08 15.75 59.63
CA VAL A 398 -16.42 14.44 59.47
C VAL A 398 -16.03 14.19 58.01
N VAL A 399 -16.94 14.48 57.07
CA VAL A 399 -16.70 14.31 55.63
C VAL A 399 -15.58 15.25 55.13
N ALA A 400 -15.59 16.51 55.56
CA ALA A 400 -14.53 17.46 55.20
C ALA A 400 -13.16 17.02 55.71
N GLN A 401 -13.10 16.46 56.92
CA GLN A 401 -11.85 15.98 57.53
C GLN A 401 -11.29 14.73 56.82
N LEU A 402 -12.16 13.79 56.43
CA LEU A 402 -11.78 12.64 55.60
C LEU A 402 -11.29 13.07 54.22
N ALA A 403 -11.89 14.11 53.64
CA ALA A 403 -11.43 14.67 52.37
C ALA A 403 -10.02 15.27 52.47
N ALA A 404 -9.71 15.98 53.57
CA ALA A 404 -8.37 16.52 53.80
C ALA A 404 -7.30 15.42 53.96
N LEU A 405 -7.60 14.37 54.75
CA LEU A 405 -6.75 13.18 54.87
C LEU A 405 -6.51 12.51 53.52
N LYS A 406 -7.55 12.43 52.68
CA LYS A 406 -7.44 11.89 51.32
C LYS A 406 -6.55 12.72 50.43
N SER A 407 -6.71 14.04 50.42
CA SER A 407 -5.85 14.91 49.62
C SER A 407 -4.37 14.78 50.00
N GLU A 408 -4.05 14.64 51.29
CA GLU A 408 -2.66 14.48 51.72
C GLU A 408 -2.08 13.11 51.34
N ALA A 409 -2.85 12.03 51.52
CA ALA A 409 -2.40 10.70 51.10
C ALA A 409 -2.26 10.57 49.58
N ASP A 410 -3.17 11.16 48.80
CA ASP A 410 -3.09 11.16 47.33
C ASP A 410 -1.85 11.95 46.87
N ARG A 411 -1.46 13.02 47.57
CA ARG A 411 -0.19 13.75 47.35
C ARG A 411 1.02 12.85 47.58
N LEU A 412 1.08 12.13 48.69
CA LEU A 412 2.19 11.23 49.02
C LEU A 412 2.30 10.04 48.04
N ILE A 413 1.17 9.47 47.62
CA ILE A 413 1.10 8.43 46.58
C ILE A 413 1.63 8.94 45.25
N SER A 414 1.32 10.19 44.88
CA SER A 414 1.86 10.81 43.66
C SER A 414 3.39 10.94 43.68
N GLN A 415 3.97 11.08 44.88
CA GLN A 415 5.42 11.13 45.12
C GLN A 415 6.05 9.73 45.29
N ARG A 416 5.26 8.66 45.13
CA ARG A 416 5.65 7.26 45.35
C ARG A 416 6.00 6.91 46.79
N ASP A 417 5.63 7.76 47.76
CA ASP A 417 5.80 7.51 49.19
C ASP A 417 4.53 6.88 49.79
N TYR A 418 4.32 5.61 49.45
CA TYR A 418 3.14 4.85 49.91
C TYR A 418 3.16 4.61 51.44
N ASP A 419 4.35 4.49 52.04
CA ASP A 419 4.51 4.23 53.47
C ASP A 419 4.07 5.44 54.31
N SER A 420 4.45 6.65 53.91
CA SER A 420 3.98 7.87 54.56
C SER A 420 2.48 8.09 54.34
N ALA A 421 1.94 7.74 53.16
CA ALA A 421 0.50 7.80 52.90
C ALA A 421 -0.29 6.86 53.83
N ILE A 422 0.21 5.65 54.07
CA ILE A 422 -0.38 4.69 55.01
C ILE A 422 -0.34 5.24 56.45
N ARG A 423 0.81 5.77 56.89
CA ARG A 423 0.95 6.37 58.23
C ARG A 423 -0.03 7.51 58.47
N SER A 424 -0.26 8.37 57.46
CA SER A 424 -1.20 9.50 57.56
C SER A 424 -2.63 9.09 57.98
N TYR A 425 -3.05 7.87 57.60
CA TYR A 425 -4.34 7.30 57.98
C TYR A 425 -4.31 6.50 59.28
N GLN A 426 -3.22 5.77 59.56
CA GLN A 426 -3.09 4.94 60.75
C GLN A 426 -2.91 5.77 62.03
N GLU A 427 -2.16 6.88 61.93
CA GLU A 427 -1.75 7.71 63.07
C GLU A 427 -2.63 8.96 63.25
N TYR A 428 -3.80 9.01 62.60
CA TYR A 428 -4.72 10.14 62.72
C TYR A 428 -5.29 10.29 64.15
N THR A 429 -5.12 11.48 64.74
CA THR A 429 -5.53 11.82 66.13
C THR A 429 -6.49 13.02 66.21
N GLY A 430 -7.18 13.36 65.11
CA GLY A 430 -8.06 14.54 65.08
C GLY A 430 -9.42 14.35 65.76
N GLU A 431 -10.23 15.43 65.78
CA GLU A 431 -11.48 15.58 66.54
C GLU A 431 -12.55 14.49 66.28
N PHE A 432 -12.50 13.82 65.13
CA PHE A 432 -13.46 12.78 64.71
C PHE A 432 -12.81 11.38 64.59
N GLU A 433 -11.80 11.08 65.40
CA GLU A 433 -11.06 9.80 65.37
C GLU A 433 -12.00 8.56 65.43
N PRO A 434 -13.00 8.48 66.33
CA PRO A 434 -13.89 7.32 66.42
C PRO A 434 -14.78 7.16 65.18
N GLU A 435 -15.35 8.26 64.68
CA GLU A 435 -16.28 8.27 63.55
C GLU A 435 -15.60 7.96 62.21
N THR A 436 -14.29 8.21 62.10
CA THR A 436 -13.51 8.02 60.84
C THR A 436 -12.79 6.68 60.74
N ARG A 437 -12.66 5.92 61.85
CA ARG A 437 -11.80 4.73 61.95
C ARG A 437 -12.06 3.68 60.87
N SER A 438 -13.32 3.36 60.57
CA SER A 438 -13.68 2.35 59.57
C SER A 438 -13.21 2.72 58.16
N VAL A 439 -13.36 3.98 57.78
CA VAL A 439 -12.95 4.53 56.48
C VAL A 439 -11.42 4.57 56.36
N ARG A 440 -10.73 4.97 57.43
CA ARG A 440 -9.25 5.03 57.44
C ARG A 440 -8.62 3.65 57.28
N VAL A 441 -9.12 2.64 57.99
CA VAL A 441 -8.61 1.24 57.89
C VAL A 441 -8.82 0.68 56.48
N ALA A 442 -9.99 0.87 55.89
CA ALA A 442 -10.26 0.45 54.52
C ALA A 442 -9.30 1.13 53.52
N ARG A 443 -9.04 2.42 53.72
CA ARG A 443 -8.15 3.19 52.84
C ARG A 443 -6.69 2.76 52.93
N VAL A 444 -6.20 2.37 54.11
CA VAL A 444 -4.85 1.82 54.28
C VAL A 444 -4.66 0.54 53.48
N GLU A 445 -5.63 -0.37 53.51
CA GLU A 445 -5.57 -1.61 52.74
C GLU A 445 -5.63 -1.38 51.23
N ASP A 446 -6.42 -0.39 50.77
CA ASP A 446 -6.43 0.02 49.37
C ASP A 446 -5.06 0.54 48.91
N ILE A 447 -4.37 1.31 49.75
CA ILE A 447 -3.05 1.88 49.43
C ILE A 447 -1.99 0.78 49.37
N LYS A 448 -1.99 -0.18 50.30
CA LYS A 448 -1.08 -1.34 50.27
C LYS A 448 -1.28 -2.19 49.01
N ARG A 449 -2.53 -2.41 48.59
CA ARG A 449 -2.84 -3.16 47.37
C ARG A 449 -2.31 -2.42 46.13
N ALA A 450 -2.51 -1.11 46.06
CA ALA A 450 -2.01 -0.29 44.96
C ALA A 450 -0.46 -0.29 44.88
N GLN A 451 0.24 -0.31 46.01
CA GLN A 451 1.70 -0.43 46.08
C GLN A 451 2.18 -1.78 45.53
N ALA A 452 1.53 -2.90 45.91
CA ALA A 452 1.88 -4.23 45.44
C ALA A 452 1.66 -4.41 43.93
N GLU A 453 0.53 -3.90 43.41
CA GLU A 453 0.26 -3.90 41.96
C GLU A 453 1.30 -3.12 41.16
N TRP A 454 1.77 -1.98 41.70
CA TRP A 454 2.79 -1.17 41.03
C TRP A 454 4.15 -1.89 40.96
N LEU A 455 4.58 -2.52 42.06
CA LEU A 455 5.82 -3.28 42.11
C LEU A 455 5.81 -4.45 41.10
N GLU A 456 4.68 -5.13 40.96
CA GLU A 456 4.54 -6.24 40.01
C GLU A 456 4.53 -5.76 38.55
N GLY A 457 3.84 -4.64 38.26
CA GLY A 457 3.85 -4.03 36.92
C GLY A 457 5.25 -3.59 36.47
N GLU A 458 6.07 -3.09 37.40
CA GLU A 458 7.44 -2.68 37.12
C GLU A 458 8.34 -3.90 36.85
N ARG A 459 8.16 -5.00 37.59
CA ARG A 459 8.86 -6.27 37.36
C ARG A 459 8.58 -6.82 35.95
N ILE A 460 7.32 -6.80 35.53
CA ILE A 460 6.90 -7.27 34.20
C ILE A 460 7.48 -6.37 33.09
N ARG A 461 7.53 -5.04 33.30
CA ARG A 461 8.10 -4.09 32.34
C ARG A 461 9.58 -4.37 32.07
N VAL A 462 10.37 -4.53 33.14
CA VAL A 462 11.82 -4.80 33.04
C VAL A 462 12.08 -6.15 32.35
N GLU A 463 11.27 -7.17 32.65
CA GLU A 463 11.38 -8.48 32.01
C GLU A 463 11.00 -8.43 30.51
N GLY A 464 9.94 -7.70 30.16
CA GLY A 464 9.52 -7.52 28.76
C GLY A 464 10.56 -6.78 27.91
N GLU A 465 11.18 -5.73 28.45
CA GLU A 465 12.29 -5.02 27.78
C GLU A 465 13.50 -5.93 27.55
N ARG A 466 13.81 -6.81 28.51
CA ARG A 466 14.90 -7.79 28.38
C ARG A 466 14.67 -8.77 27.23
N VAL A 467 13.46 -9.32 27.12
CA VAL A 467 13.09 -10.29 26.06
C VAL A 467 13.10 -9.66 24.68
N LEU A 468 12.64 -8.40 24.55
CA LEU A 468 12.63 -7.70 23.26
C LEU A 468 14.04 -7.44 22.75
N ILE A 469 14.94 -6.97 23.62
CA ILE A 469 16.35 -6.75 23.29
C ILE A 469 16.99 -8.08 22.86
N GLU A 470 16.76 -9.17 23.58
CA GLU A 470 17.32 -10.48 23.23
C GLU A 470 16.83 -10.99 21.85
N LYS A 471 15.55 -10.79 21.54
CA LYS A 471 14.99 -11.16 20.23
C LYS A 471 15.57 -10.33 19.08
N GLU A 472 15.76 -9.03 19.30
CA GLU A 472 16.38 -8.14 18.30
C GLU A 472 17.85 -8.48 18.08
N THR A 473 18.60 -8.74 19.16
CA THR A 473 19.99 -9.20 19.08
C THR A 473 20.10 -10.50 18.29
N GLN A 474 19.20 -11.47 18.51
CA GLN A 474 19.20 -12.75 17.79
C GLN A 474 18.97 -12.58 16.28
N ALA A 475 18.00 -11.76 15.88
CA ALA A 475 17.70 -11.53 14.45
C ALA A 475 18.87 -10.87 13.70
N ARG A 476 19.59 -9.94 14.35
CA ARG A 476 20.79 -9.30 13.78
C ARG A 476 21.93 -10.31 13.60
N VAL A 477 22.13 -11.22 14.56
CA VAL A 477 23.13 -12.29 14.45
C VAL A 477 22.81 -13.22 13.28
N GLU A 478 21.55 -13.62 13.09
CA GLU A 478 21.15 -14.52 12.00
C GLU A 478 21.39 -13.88 10.62
N THR A 479 21.00 -12.62 10.47
CA THR A 479 21.21 -11.84 9.23
C THR A 479 22.70 -11.73 8.89
N LEU A 480 23.53 -11.45 9.90
CA LEU A 480 24.98 -11.38 9.74
C LEU A 480 25.56 -12.72 9.30
N LEU A 481 25.17 -13.83 9.94
CA LEU A 481 25.66 -15.17 9.61
C LEU A 481 25.27 -15.58 8.18
N ASP A 482 24.10 -15.19 7.68
CA ASP A 482 23.69 -15.44 6.30
C ASP A 482 24.50 -14.62 5.28
N ALA A 483 24.86 -13.38 5.62
CA ALA A 483 25.74 -12.56 4.80
C ALA A 483 27.16 -13.17 4.74
N VAL A 484 27.69 -13.57 5.91
CA VAL A 484 28.99 -14.25 6.04
C VAL A 484 29.01 -15.56 5.24
N ALA A 485 27.95 -16.39 5.33
CA ALA A 485 27.85 -17.65 4.59
C ALA A 485 27.92 -17.43 3.07
N ARG A 486 27.21 -16.42 2.55
CA ARG A 486 27.25 -16.04 1.12
C ARG A 486 28.66 -15.68 0.68
N SER A 487 29.30 -14.75 1.38
CA SER A 487 30.68 -14.34 1.07
C SER A 487 31.66 -15.53 1.12
N CYS A 488 31.49 -16.46 2.07
CA CYS A 488 32.31 -17.66 2.15
C CYS A 488 32.14 -18.58 0.94
N VAL A 489 30.90 -18.85 0.51
CA VAL A 489 30.62 -19.68 -0.67
C VAL A 489 31.21 -19.08 -1.95
N ASP A 490 31.21 -17.76 -2.05
CA ASP A 490 31.85 -17.04 -3.15
C ASP A 490 33.39 -17.06 -3.07
N GLY A 491 33.95 -17.49 -1.95
CA GLY A 491 35.39 -17.52 -1.67
C GLY A 491 35.96 -16.16 -1.27
N ASP A 492 35.11 -15.19 -0.93
CA ASP A 492 35.49 -13.85 -0.45
C ASP A 492 35.53 -13.84 1.09
N TYR A 493 36.59 -14.44 1.64
CA TYR A 493 36.79 -14.50 3.09
C TYR A 493 37.12 -13.14 3.70
N ASP A 494 37.66 -12.19 2.93
CA ASP A 494 38.00 -10.85 3.40
C ASP A 494 36.74 -10.03 3.69
N SER A 495 35.75 -10.08 2.80
CA SER A 495 34.46 -9.42 3.03
C SER A 495 33.67 -10.09 4.16
N ALA A 496 33.75 -11.41 4.28
CA ALA A 496 33.16 -12.15 5.41
C ALA A 496 33.78 -11.71 6.75
N THR A 497 35.12 -11.61 6.80
CA THR A 497 35.88 -11.17 7.98
C THR A 497 35.59 -9.71 8.33
N ARG A 498 35.51 -8.81 7.33
CA ARG A 498 35.17 -7.39 7.55
C ARG A 498 33.78 -7.21 8.14
N SER A 499 32.79 -7.93 7.60
CA SER A 499 31.40 -7.88 8.06
C SER A 499 31.28 -8.33 9.52
N LEU A 500 31.96 -9.42 9.87
CA LEU A 500 31.98 -9.94 11.23
C LEU A 500 32.78 -9.04 12.19
N GLY A 501 33.87 -8.42 11.72
CA GLY A 501 34.67 -7.48 12.50
C GLY A 501 33.93 -6.18 12.83
N GLN A 502 33.12 -5.66 11.91
CA GLN A 502 32.25 -4.52 12.17
C GLN A 502 31.17 -4.87 13.21
N ALA A 503 30.61 -6.07 13.12
CA ALA A 503 29.61 -6.55 14.07
C ALA A 503 30.16 -6.78 15.49
N LEU A 504 31.42 -7.19 15.63
CA LEU A 504 32.09 -7.32 16.94
C LEU A 504 32.34 -5.96 17.63
N GLY A 505 32.25 -4.84 16.89
CA GLY A 505 32.31 -3.49 17.43
C GLY A 505 30.96 -2.88 17.81
N ASP A 506 29.85 -3.60 17.62
CA ASP A 506 28.50 -3.16 17.99
C ASP A 506 28.20 -3.49 19.46
N ASP A 507 27.85 -2.46 20.25
CA ASP A 507 27.53 -2.57 21.68
C ASP A 507 26.40 -3.59 21.96
N MET A 508 25.45 -3.77 21.05
CA MET A 508 24.35 -4.75 21.18
C MET A 508 24.82 -6.20 21.00
N LEU A 509 25.83 -6.43 20.17
CA LEU A 509 26.35 -7.77 19.84
C LEU A 509 27.49 -8.20 20.78
N SER A 510 27.98 -7.30 21.63
CA SER A 510 29.02 -7.54 22.63
C SER A 510 28.74 -8.76 23.53
N ARG A 511 27.46 -9.03 23.86
CA ARG A 511 27.05 -10.20 24.67
C ARG A 511 27.19 -11.56 23.96
N ARG A 512 27.37 -11.56 22.63
CA ARG A 512 27.62 -12.73 21.79
C ARG A 512 29.03 -12.72 21.19
N ALA A 513 29.89 -11.78 21.61
CA ALA A 513 31.23 -11.59 21.06
C ALA A 513 32.10 -12.85 21.20
N ASP A 514 31.98 -13.59 22.31
CA ASP A 514 32.75 -14.84 22.52
C ASP A 514 32.42 -15.91 21.46
N ALA A 515 31.14 -16.06 21.10
CA ALA A 515 30.69 -17.02 20.10
C ALA A 515 31.07 -16.60 18.66
N LEU A 516 31.09 -15.29 18.37
CA LEU A 516 31.44 -14.76 17.05
C LEU A 516 32.95 -14.63 16.84
N SER A 517 33.75 -14.50 17.91
CA SER A 517 35.21 -14.39 17.84
C SER A 517 35.87 -15.66 17.32
N GLY A 518 35.34 -16.84 17.67
CA GLY A 518 35.79 -18.13 17.13
C GLY A 518 35.62 -18.19 15.60
N LEU A 519 34.46 -17.77 15.11
CA LEU A 519 34.16 -17.69 13.69
C LEU A 519 35.05 -16.66 12.97
N PHE A 520 35.26 -15.49 13.57
CA PHE A 520 36.12 -14.43 13.02
C PHE A 520 37.56 -14.89 12.82
N ASN A 521 38.14 -15.55 13.81
CA ASN A 521 39.50 -16.09 13.71
C ASN A 521 39.59 -17.20 12.65
N MET A 522 38.58 -18.07 12.56
CA MET A 522 38.54 -19.09 11.52
C MET A 522 38.49 -18.49 10.11
N LEU A 523 37.67 -17.46 9.88
CA LEU A 523 37.57 -16.79 8.57
C LEU A 523 38.86 -16.05 8.21
N LYS A 524 39.50 -15.40 9.18
CA LYS A 524 40.80 -14.77 9.00
C LYS A 524 41.88 -15.79 8.59
N SER A 525 41.88 -16.98 9.20
CA SER A 525 42.76 -18.07 8.78
C SER A 525 42.40 -18.62 7.40
N ALA A 526 41.12 -18.70 7.05
CA ALA A 526 40.69 -19.12 5.71
C ALA A 526 41.11 -18.14 4.60
N ALA A 527 41.12 -16.83 4.89
CA ALA A 527 41.61 -15.81 3.98
C ALA A 527 43.11 -15.97 3.64
N GLN A 528 43.89 -16.62 4.52
CA GLN A 528 45.32 -16.86 4.36
C GLN A 528 45.65 -18.21 3.70
N ILE A 529 44.64 -18.98 3.26
CA ILE A 529 44.88 -20.33 2.73
C ILE A 529 45.75 -20.32 1.46
N ASP A 530 45.63 -19.27 0.65
CA ASP A 530 46.42 -19.10 -0.57
C ASP A 530 47.91 -18.85 -0.21
N ASP A 531 48.19 -18.10 0.86
CA ASP A 531 49.54 -17.91 1.39
C ASP A 531 50.12 -19.22 1.96
N GLU A 532 49.29 -20.06 2.58
CA GLU A 532 49.71 -21.37 3.08
C GLU A 532 50.11 -22.33 1.95
N ILE A 533 49.33 -22.35 0.87
CA ILE A 533 49.66 -23.10 -0.35
C ILE A 533 50.96 -22.57 -0.95
N MET A 534 51.15 -21.26 -1.06
CA MET A 534 52.39 -20.67 -1.58
C MET A 534 53.59 -20.98 -0.67
N GLY A 535 53.42 -20.87 0.65
CA GLY A 535 54.45 -21.21 1.64
C GLY A 535 54.87 -22.68 1.59
N SER A 536 53.99 -23.59 1.17
CA SER A 536 54.35 -24.99 0.97
C SER A 536 55.36 -25.20 -0.16
N PHE A 537 55.31 -24.39 -1.23
CA PHE A 537 56.31 -24.39 -2.29
C PHE A 537 57.62 -23.76 -1.85
N ALA A 538 57.55 -22.68 -1.06
CA ALA A 538 58.74 -22.04 -0.50
C ALA A 538 59.54 -23.02 0.38
N ARG A 539 58.85 -23.87 1.16
CA ARG A 539 59.48 -24.96 1.94
C ARG A 539 60.16 -26.04 1.08
N GLN A 540 59.81 -26.12 -0.20
CA GLN A 540 60.36 -27.09 -1.16
C GLN A 540 61.39 -26.44 -2.11
N GLN A 541 61.87 -25.24 -1.79
CA GLN A 541 62.91 -24.56 -2.56
C GLN A 541 64.17 -25.44 -2.70
N GLY A 542 64.69 -25.55 -3.92
CA GLY A 542 65.82 -26.41 -4.26
C GLY A 542 65.47 -27.90 -4.45
N GLN A 543 64.21 -28.30 -4.30
CA GLN A 543 63.76 -29.68 -4.49
C GLN A 543 63.08 -29.88 -5.85
N GLN A 544 63.31 -31.04 -6.46
CA GLN A 544 62.57 -31.49 -7.65
C GLN A 544 61.29 -32.19 -7.19
N ILE A 545 60.14 -31.61 -7.53
CA ILE A 545 58.82 -32.11 -7.16
C ILE A 545 57.96 -32.33 -8.39
N THR A 546 56.96 -33.20 -8.27
CA THR A 546 55.92 -33.37 -9.29
C THR A 546 54.72 -32.51 -8.91
N VAL A 547 54.31 -31.62 -9.81
CA VAL A 547 53.21 -30.67 -9.61
C VAL A 547 52.16 -30.91 -10.67
N ASP A 548 50.92 -31.14 -10.25
CA ASP A 548 49.78 -31.24 -11.16
C ASP A 548 49.27 -29.84 -11.50
N LEU A 549 49.66 -29.34 -12.67
CA LEU A 549 49.16 -28.09 -13.24
C LEU A 549 47.92 -28.35 -14.10
N VAL A 550 47.14 -27.30 -14.37
CA VAL A 550 46.04 -27.35 -15.34
C VAL A 550 46.55 -27.76 -16.74
N SER A 551 47.80 -27.41 -17.07
CA SER A 551 48.47 -27.81 -18.32
C SER A 551 49.05 -29.23 -18.33
N GLY A 552 48.77 -30.03 -17.29
CA GLY A 552 49.28 -31.39 -17.10
C GLY A 552 50.36 -31.48 -16.03
N THR A 553 50.61 -32.71 -15.56
CA THR A 553 51.60 -33.02 -14.53
C THR A 553 53.02 -32.74 -15.03
N LYS A 554 53.79 -31.94 -14.28
CA LYS A 554 55.17 -31.61 -14.61
C LYS A 554 56.11 -31.87 -13.45
N SER A 555 57.32 -32.34 -13.75
CA SER A 555 58.41 -32.42 -12.79
C SER A 555 59.20 -31.10 -12.82
N LEU A 556 59.19 -30.38 -11.70
CA LEU A 556 59.68 -29.01 -11.58
C LEU A 556 60.71 -28.92 -10.44
N LEU A 557 61.84 -28.28 -10.71
CA LEU A 557 62.78 -27.86 -9.66
C LEU A 557 62.38 -26.46 -9.17
N ILE A 558 61.92 -26.36 -7.91
CA ILE A 558 61.45 -25.08 -7.35
C ILE A 558 62.64 -24.18 -7.04
N LYS A 559 62.67 -22.99 -7.64
CA LYS A 559 63.73 -21.99 -7.42
C LYS A 559 63.35 -20.96 -6.38
N ASP A 560 62.12 -20.48 -6.42
CA ASP A 560 61.58 -19.51 -5.47
C ASP A 560 60.04 -19.57 -5.48
N ALA A 561 59.41 -19.17 -4.38
CA ALA A 561 57.97 -19.02 -4.27
C ALA A 561 57.66 -17.79 -3.41
N SER A 562 57.56 -16.64 -4.07
CA SER A 562 57.36 -15.34 -3.43
C SER A 562 56.42 -14.46 -4.27
N GLY A 563 55.69 -13.54 -3.62
CA GLY A 563 54.82 -12.59 -4.32
C GLY A 563 53.68 -13.22 -5.14
N GLY A 564 53.17 -14.40 -4.73
CA GLY A 564 52.08 -15.10 -5.44
C GLY A 564 52.50 -15.85 -6.71
N VAL A 565 53.81 -15.93 -6.99
CA VAL A 565 54.37 -16.64 -8.15
C VAL A 565 55.38 -17.69 -7.68
N VAL A 566 55.26 -18.91 -8.20
CA VAL A 566 56.26 -19.96 -8.03
C VAL A 566 57.16 -19.97 -9.26
N SER A 567 58.44 -19.70 -9.06
CA SER A 567 59.48 -19.78 -10.10
C SER A 567 60.13 -21.15 -10.05
N ALA A 568 60.08 -21.89 -11.17
CA ALA A 568 60.68 -23.22 -11.27
C ALA A 568 61.41 -23.41 -12.61
N THR A 569 62.17 -24.49 -12.72
CA THR A 569 62.77 -24.92 -14.00
C THR A 569 62.35 -26.33 -14.39
N VAL A 570 62.14 -26.50 -15.70
CA VAL A 570 61.82 -27.79 -16.33
C VAL A 570 63.06 -28.31 -17.04
N SER A 571 63.44 -29.55 -16.78
CA SER A 571 64.52 -30.24 -17.49
C SER A 571 63.90 -31.06 -18.63
N THR A 572 63.92 -30.55 -19.87
CA THR A 572 63.52 -31.35 -21.04
C THR A 572 64.76 -31.94 -21.71
N VAL A 573 64.86 -33.27 -21.79
CA VAL A 573 65.88 -33.95 -22.58
C VAL A 573 65.44 -33.93 -24.05
N SER A 574 66.15 -33.20 -24.90
CA SER A 574 65.94 -33.28 -26.35
C SER A 574 66.68 -34.50 -26.90
N ASN A 575 65.97 -35.41 -27.56
CA ASN A 575 66.60 -36.49 -28.30
C ASN A 575 67.32 -35.90 -29.52
N GLY A 576 68.67 -35.82 -29.47
CA GLY A 576 69.50 -35.86 -30.67
C GLY A 576 70.48 -34.71 -30.92
N ARG A 577 70.49 -33.61 -30.16
CA ARG A 577 71.59 -32.62 -30.20
C ARG A 577 71.85 -32.06 -28.81
N SER A 578 73.12 -32.10 -28.41
CA SER A 578 73.61 -31.74 -27.06
C SER A 578 73.21 -30.31 -26.68
N GLY A 579 72.30 -30.19 -25.73
CA GLY A 579 71.83 -28.93 -25.17
C GLY A 579 70.66 -29.18 -24.22
N THR A 580 70.92 -29.12 -22.91
CA THR A 580 69.85 -29.10 -21.90
C THR A 580 69.19 -27.73 -21.96
N VAL A 581 67.99 -27.64 -22.55
CA VAL A 581 67.19 -26.41 -22.51
C VAL A 581 66.59 -26.31 -21.10
N ILE A 582 67.19 -25.46 -20.26
CA ILE A 582 66.61 -25.10 -18.97
C ILE A 582 65.57 -24.02 -19.24
N ALA A 583 64.32 -24.43 -19.42
CA ALA A 583 63.21 -23.48 -19.55
C ALA A 583 62.73 -23.07 -18.14
N SER A 584 62.61 -21.76 -17.89
CA SER A 584 61.92 -21.26 -16.70
C SER A 584 60.42 -21.48 -16.86
N ALA A 585 59.81 -22.11 -15.86
CA ALA A 585 58.38 -22.34 -15.76
C ALA A 585 57.88 -21.64 -14.50
N ASN A 586 57.35 -20.43 -14.69
CA ASN A 586 56.72 -19.66 -13.62
C ASN A 586 55.22 -19.93 -13.67
N PHE A 587 54.61 -20.17 -12.51
CA PHE A 587 53.19 -20.44 -12.40
C PHE A 587 52.61 -19.85 -11.12
N THR A 588 51.30 -19.62 -11.12
CA THR A 588 50.52 -19.06 -10.02
C THR A 588 49.57 -20.11 -9.45
N LEU A 589 48.87 -19.77 -8.35
CA LEU A 589 47.83 -20.64 -7.79
C LEU A 589 46.71 -20.99 -8.79
N LYS A 590 46.44 -20.12 -9.77
CA LYS A 590 45.43 -20.34 -10.82
C LYS A 590 45.84 -21.43 -11.82
N ASP A 591 47.15 -21.67 -11.95
CA ASP A 591 47.72 -22.66 -12.86
C ASP A 591 47.79 -24.06 -12.23
N LEU A 592 47.53 -24.17 -10.92
CA LEU A 592 47.46 -25.45 -10.21
C LEU A 592 46.16 -26.17 -10.48
N SER A 593 46.25 -27.49 -10.64
CA SER A 593 45.06 -28.32 -10.63
C SER A 593 44.36 -28.26 -9.27
N VAL A 594 43.07 -28.53 -9.29
CA VAL A 594 42.22 -28.63 -8.10
C VAL A 594 42.80 -29.55 -7.04
N ASN A 595 43.15 -30.77 -7.43
CA ASN A 595 43.64 -31.79 -6.53
C ASN A 595 44.95 -31.38 -5.89
N GLU A 596 45.80 -30.70 -6.66
CA GLU A 596 47.06 -30.16 -6.16
C GLU A 596 46.83 -29.02 -5.15
N ARG A 597 45.83 -28.16 -5.37
CA ARG A 597 45.44 -27.14 -4.38
C ARG A 597 44.93 -27.78 -3.09
N ILE A 598 44.01 -28.75 -3.17
CA ILE A 598 43.47 -29.47 -2.00
C ILE A 598 44.57 -30.17 -1.20
N LYS A 599 45.51 -30.81 -1.90
CA LYS A 599 46.65 -31.51 -1.29
C LYS A 599 47.56 -30.56 -0.50
N ARG A 600 47.67 -29.31 -0.95
CA ARG A 600 48.55 -28.29 -0.35
C ARG A 600 47.89 -27.43 0.73
N MET A 601 46.56 -27.47 0.87
CA MET A 601 45.77 -26.71 1.88
C MET A 601 45.87 -27.26 3.32
N GLY A 602 46.59 -28.36 3.57
CA GLY A 602 46.72 -28.93 4.92
C GLY A 602 45.61 -29.93 5.30
N PRO A 603 45.54 -30.37 6.58
CA PRO A 603 44.65 -31.45 7.02
C PRO A 603 43.19 -31.01 7.23
N ASP A 604 42.25 -31.90 6.90
CA ASP A 604 40.79 -31.66 6.99
C ASP A 604 40.29 -31.38 8.43
N SER A 605 41.07 -31.76 9.45
CA SER A 605 40.72 -31.56 10.85
C SER A 605 40.67 -30.10 11.29
N GLN A 606 41.17 -29.17 10.47
CA GLN A 606 41.15 -27.74 10.75
C GLN A 606 39.91 -27.08 10.12
N PRO A 607 39.07 -26.37 10.90
CA PRO A 607 37.81 -25.83 10.40
C PRO A 607 37.94 -24.84 9.23
N HIS A 608 38.99 -24.02 9.20
CA HIS A 608 39.25 -23.06 8.11
C HIS A 608 39.73 -23.75 6.82
N VAL A 609 40.53 -24.82 6.95
CA VAL A 609 40.93 -25.69 5.82
C VAL A 609 39.72 -26.44 5.27
N SER A 610 38.88 -26.99 6.15
CA SER A 610 37.62 -27.62 5.77
C SER A 610 36.68 -26.64 5.06
N LEU A 611 36.61 -25.38 5.50
CA LEU A 611 35.85 -24.36 4.77
C LEU A 611 36.38 -24.16 3.35
N ALA A 612 37.70 -23.95 3.20
CA ALA A 612 38.33 -23.72 1.90
C ALA A 612 38.15 -24.92 0.94
N LYS A 613 38.34 -26.14 1.43
CA LYS A 613 38.11 -27.37 0.66
C LYS A 613 36.63 -27.56 0.31
N GLY A 614 35.73 -27.22 1.23
CA GLY A 614 34.28 -27.26 1.00
C GLY A 614 33.84 -26.30 -0.08
N VAL A 615 34.34 -25.05 -0.07
CA VAL A 615 34.06 -24.05 -1.12
C VAL A 615 34.60 -24.52 -2.47
N LEU A 616 35.80 -25.09 -2.50
CA LEU A 616 36.38 -25.62 -3.73
C LEU A 616 35.57 -26.80 -4.30
N ALA A 617 35.19 -27.75 -3.44
CA ALA A 617 34.33 -28.88 -3.80
C ALA A 617 32.94 -28.43 -4.27
N TYR A 618 32.36 -27.43 -3.60
CA TYR A 618 31.08 -26.82 -3.97
C TYR A 618 31.14 -26.15 -5.34
N LYS A 619 32.22 -25.41 -5.64
CA LYS A 619 32.42 -24.78 -6.95
C LYS A 619 32.62 -25.78 -8.10
N MET A 620 32.93 -27.03 -7.76
CA MET A 620 33.14 -28.14 -8.72
C MET A 620 31.98 -29.12 -8.74
N ASP A 621 30.86 -28.74 -8.10
CA ASP A 621 29.64 -29.55 -8.04
C ASP A 621 29.88 -30.94 -7.41
N SER A 622 30.92 -31.08 -6.59
CA SER A 622 31.24 -32.27 -5.82
C SER A 622 30.54 -32.21 -4.47
N PHE A 623 29.23 -32.40 -4.49
CA PHE A 623 28.35 -32.11 -3.35
C PHE A 623 28.60 -32.98 -2.13
N ASP A 624 28.91 -34.27 -2.29
CA ASP A 624 29.22 -35.15 -1.15
C ASP A 624 30.50 -34.71 -0.41
N HIS A 625 31.51 -34.28 -1.18
CA HIS A 625 32.73 -33.72 -0.62
C HIS A 625 32.46 -32.36 0.02
N ALA A 626 31.68 -31.49 -0.63
CA ALA A 626 31.29 -30.19 -0.08
C ALA A 626 30.54 -30.34 1.25
N ARG A 627 29.59 -31.29 1.35
CA ARG A 627 28.87 -31.59 2.60
C ARG A 627 29.79 -32.07 3.69
N ARG A 628 30.68 -33.02 3.37
CA ARG A 628 31.65 -33.55 4.33
C ARG A 628 32.53 -32.44 4.89
N PHE A 629 33.03 -31.56 4.04
CA PHE A 629 33.91 -30.46 4.44
C PHE A 629 33.15 -29.34 5.17
N PHE A 630 32.00 -28.89 4.68
CA PHE A 630 31.19 -27.87 5.35
C PHE A 630 30.67 -28.31 6.72
N SER A 631 30.34 -29.60 6.90
CA SER A 631 29.96 -30.15 8.20
C SER A 631 31.08 -30.09 9.23
N ALA A 632 32.34 -30.03 8.79
CA ALA A 632 33.52 -29.93 9.65
C ALA A 632 34.00 -28.48 9.89
N THR A 633 33.19 -27.48 9.52
CA THR A 633 33.47 -26.05 9.76
C THR A 633 32.89 -25.56 11.09
N HIS A 634 32.81 -24.23 11.30
CA HIS A 634 32.26 -23.64 12.52
C HIS A 634 30.75 -23.92 12.67
N GLU A 635 30.31 -24.23 13.89
CA GLU A 635 28.92 -24.62 14.22
C GLU A 635 27.85 -23.61 13.76
N LEU A 636 28.15 -22.31 13.87
CA LEU A 636 27.24 -21.23 13.45
C LEU A 636 27.09 -21.11 11.92
N LEU A 637 28.09 -21.58 11.18
CA LEU A 637 28.22 -21.40 9.74
C LEU A 637 27.83 -22.67 8.96
N ALA A 638 28.15 -23.85 9.49
CA ALA A 638 27.94 -25.14 8.83
C ALA A 638 26.51 -25.37 8.33
N PRO A 639 25.43 -25.12 9.12
CA PRO A 639 24.05 -25.35 8.64
C PRO A 639 23.70 -24.50 7.41
N ARG A 640 24.21 -23.26 7.37
CA ARG A 640 23.97 -22.31 6.27
C ARG A 640 24.71 -22.73 5.01
N LEU A 641 25.97 -23.16 5.14
CA LEU A 641 26.76 -23.66 4.02
C LEU A 641 26.19 -24.97 3.44
N LEU A 642 25.68 -25.85 4.29
CA LEU A 642 25.00 -27.06 3.85
C LEU A 642 23.72 -26.74 3.05
N ALA A 643 22.95 -25.75 3.49
CA ALA A 643 21.79 -25.27 2.73
C ALA A 643 22.16 -24.77 1.32
N PHE A 644 23.31 -24.11 1.15
CA PHE A 644 23.81 -23.74 -0.19
C PHE A 644 24.12 -24.98 -1.04
N VAL A 645 24.71 -26.03 -0.45
CA VAL A 645 24.99 -27.30 -1.14
C VAL A 645 23.69 -27.96 -1.60
N ASP A 646 22.71 -28.05 -0.71
CA ASP A 646 21.38 -28.57 -1.02
C ASP A 646 20.73 -27.84 -2.19
N ASP A 647 20.71 -26.50 -2.12
CA ASP A 647 20.10 -25.64 -3.13
C ASP A 647 20.80 -25.73 -4.50
N ARG A 648 22.14 -25.78 -4.53
CA ARG A 648 22.89 -25.92 -5.79
C ARG A 648 22.76 -27.32 -6.39
N GLN A 649 22.78 -28.38 -5.56
CA GLN A 649 22.59 -29.76 -6.01
C GLN A 649 21.19 -29.97 -6.61
N LEU A 650 20.17 -29.38 -5.98
CA LEU A 650 18.80 -29.41 -6.46
C LEU A 650 18.67 -28.72 -7.83
N ARG A 651 19.30 -27.55 -8.02
CA ARG A 651 19.28 -26.82 -9.29
C ARG A 651 19.98 -27.58 -10.43
N LEU A 652 21.16 -28.14 -10.20
CA LEU A 652 21.86 -28.91 -11.25
C LEU A 652 21.15 -30.22 -11.61
N GLY A 653 20.60 -30.93 -10.62
CA GLY A 653 19.79 -32.13 -10.83
C GLY A 653 18.55 -31.86 -11.67
N GLY A 654 17.83 -30.77 -11.35
CA GLY A 654 16.70 -30.29 -12.14
C GLY A 654 17.10 -29.98 -13.59
N HIS A 655 18.13 -29.18 -13.82
CA HIS A 655 18.58 -28.80 -15.18
C HIS A 655 18.89 -29.98 -16.11
N LEU A 656 19.50 -31.06 -15.59
CA LEU A 656 19.80 -32.25 -16.40
C LEU A 656 18.52 -33.00 -16.83
N MET A 657 17.56 -33.13 -15.91
CA MET A 657 16.28 -33.78 -16.17
C MET A 657 15.46 -32.99 -17.19
N ILE A 658 15.42 -31.68 -17.00
CA ILE A 658 14.82 -30.70 -17.90
C ILE A 658 15.34 -30.84 -19.34
N ASN A 659 16.66 -30.86 -19.52
CA ASN A 659 17.28 -30.97 -20.84
C ASN A 659 17.00 -32.34 -21.49
N THR A 660 16.94 -33.39 -20.68
CA THR A 660 16.60 -34.74 -21.15
C THR A 660 15.16 -34.80 -21.66
N LEU A 661 14.22 -34.25 -20.90
CA LEU A 661 12.81 -34.15 -21.31
C LEU A 661 12.62 -33.26 -22.53
N ARG A 662 13.39 -32.17 -22.64
CA ARG A 662 13.44 -31.32 -23.83
C ARG A 662 13.76 -32.12 -25.08
N GLY A 663 14.81 -32.95 -24.99
CA GLY A 663 15.22 -33.82 -26.09
C GLY A 663 14.18 -34.88 -26.44
N MET A 664 13.46 -35.41 -25.44
CA MET A 664 12.35 -36.35 -25.67
C MET A 664 11.18 -35.69 -26.40
N MET A 665 10.77 -34.49 -25.96
CA MET A 665 9.73 -33.69 -26.61
C MET A 665 10.14 -33.28 -28.04
N GLY A 666 11.38 -32.83 -28.22
CA GLY A 666 11.96 -32.48 -29.53
C GLY A 666 11.85 -33.61 -30.55
N ARG A 667 12.13 -34.86 -30.14
CA ARG A 667 11.98 -36.05 -31.00
C ARG A 667 10.53 -36.37 -31.36
N ALA A 668 9.57 -35.96 -30.55
CA ALA A 668 8.14 -36.04 -30.88
C ALA A 668 7.66 -34.88 -31.77
N GLY A 669 8.55 -33.96 -32.16
CA GLY A 669 8.21 -32.77 -32.94
C GLY A 669 7.69 -31.61 -32.09
N LEU A 670 7.85 -31.69 -30.76
CA LEU A 670 7.46 -30.64 -29.82
C LEU A 670 8.68 -29.81 -29.47
N THR A 671 8.59 -28.50 -29.67
CA THR A 671 9.66 -27.56 -29.30
C THR A 671 9.21 -26.77 -28.07
N PRO A 672 9.40 -27.29 -26.86
CA PRO A 672 9.16 -26.50 -25.66
C PRO A 672 10.21 -25.38 -25.56
N GLY A 673 9.91 -24.34 -24.78
CA GLY A 673 10.73 -23.13 -24.67
C GLY A 673 12.20 -23.38 -24.25
N ALA A 674 13.05 -22.39 -24.50
CA ALA A 674 14.47 -22.43 -24.13
C ALA A 674 14.67 -22.46 -22.60
N GLU A 675 13.70 -21.99 -21.83
CA GLU A 675 13.63 -22.11 -20.37
C GLU A 675 12.64 -23.20 -19.97
N PHE A 676 12.86 -23.78 -18.79
CA PHE A 676 11.97 -24.81 -18.27
C PHE A 676 10.95 -24.22 -17.33
N ASP A 677 9.73 -24.23 -17.79
CA ASP A 677 8.53 -23.96 -17.02
C ASP A 677 7.63 -25.20 -17.13
N PRO A 678 7.40 -25.93 -16.02
CA PRO A 678 6.56 -27.11 -16.01
C PRO A 678 5.17 -26.85 -16.61
N PHE A 679 4.57 -25.69 -16.32
CA PHE A 679 3.23 -25.36 -16.79
C PHE A 679 3.23 -25.07 -18.29
N GLN A 680 4.18 -24.27 -18.77
CA GLN A 680 4.34 -24.01 -20.21
C GLN A 680 4.57 -25.31 -21.01
N TRP A 681 5.40 -26.21 -20.49
CA TRP A 681 5.72 -27.46 -21.17
C TRP A 681 4.53 -28.44 -21.16
N VAL A 682 3.74 -28.45 -20.07
CA VAL A 682 2.47 -29.18 -19.98
C VAL A 682 1.45 -28.60 -20.97
N ASP A 683 1.33 -27.28 -21.08
CA ASP A 683 0.45 -26.62 -22.04
C ASP A 683 0.83 -26.94 -23.49
N VAL A 684 2.14 -26.96 -23.80
CA VAL A 684 2.64 -27.41 -25.10
C VAL A 684 2.21 -28.86 -25.37
N LEU A 685 2.27 -29.75 -24.39
CA LEU A 685 1.84 -31.15 -24.53
C LEU A 685 0.32 -31.27 -24.72
N GLN A 686 -0.48 -30.44 -24.04
CA GLN A 686 -1.94 -30.47 -24.11
C GLN A 686 -2.49 -29.81 -25.38
N ALA A 687 -1.84 -28.76 -25.87
CA ALA A 687 -2.24 -28.04 -27.07
C ALA A 687 -1.78 -28.72 -28.38
N SER A 688 -0.84 -29.66 -28.31
CA SER A 688 -0.23 -30.27 -29.50
C SER A 688 -1.02 -31.44 -30.06
N VAL A 689 -1.30 -31.37 -31.37
CA VAL A 689 -1.94 -32.46 -32.11
C VAL A 689 -0.88 -33.47 -32.54
N LEU A 690 -0.66 -34.50 -31.71
CA LEU A 690 0.31 -35.57 -31.99
C LEU A 690 -0.32 -36.73 -32.78
N SER A 691 0.42 -37.26 -33.76
CA SER A 691 0.03 -38.51 -34.41
C SER A 691 0.06 -39.69 -33.41
N PRO A 692 -0.67 -40.79 -33.68
CA PRO A 692 -0.66 -41.97 -32.82
C PRO A 692 0.74 -42.48 -32.50
N VAL A 693 1.63 -42.49 -33.50
CA VAL A 693 3.03 -42.95 -33.35
C VAL A 693 3.85 -42.01 -32.45
N GLN A 694 3.69 -40.68 -32.62
CA GLN A 694 4.39 -39.69 -31.78
C GLN A 694 3.92 -39.77 -30.32
N ALA A 695 2.61 -39.88 -30.11
CA ALA A 695 2.03 -39.97 -28.78
C ALA A 695 2.46 -41.27 -28.06
N ASP A 696 2.45 -42.43 -28.74
CA ASP A 696 2.94 -43.68 -28.15
C ASP A 696 4.43 -43.64 -27.82
N THR A 697 5.26 -43.10 -28.71
CA THR A 697 6.71 -42.98 -28.51
C THR A 697 7.04 -42.09 -27.31
N LEU A 698 6.33 -40.96 -27.18
CA LEU A 698 6.51 -40.02 -26.08
C LEU A 698 6.09 -40.63 -24.73
N ARG A 699 4.95 -41.35 -24.70
CA ARG A 699 4.47 -42.06 -23.50
C ARG A 699 5.45 -43.12 -23.01
N GLN A 700 5.96 -43.95 -23.91
CA GLN A 700 6.92 -45.01 -23.56
C GLN A 700 8.23 -44.41 -23.03
N ALA A 701 8.77 -43.39 -23.70
CA ALA A 701 9.99 -42.71 -23.26
C ALA A 701 9.83 -42.03 -21.89
N ALA A 702 8.70 -41.34 -21.66
CA ALA A 702 8.41 -40.69 -20.37
C ALA A 702 8.19 -41.70 -19.23
N THR A 703 7.59 -42.86 -19.52
CA THR A 703 7.40 -43.94 -18.54
C THR A 703 8.73 -44.55 -18.09
N LEU A 704 9.63 -44.83 -19.04
CA LEU A 704 11.00 -45.28 -18.74
C LEU A 704 11.79 -44.22 -17.97
N PHE A 705 11.71 -42.95 -18.39
CA PHE A 705 12.35 -41.84 -17.69
C PHE A 705 11.89 -41.72 -16.23
N ARG A 706 10.58 -41.84 -15.98
CA ARG A 706 10.01 -41.87 -14.62
C ARG A 706 10.55 -43.04 -13.80
N GLN A 707 10.63 -44.24 -14.35
CA GLN A 707 11.15 -45.41 -13.62
C GLN A 707 12.61 -45.25 -13.19
N GLU A 708 13.46 -44.70 -14.06
CA GLU A 708 14.90 -44.58 -13.81
C GLU A 708 15.28 -43.38 -12.92
N ASN A 709 14.47 -42.31 -12.89
CA ASN A 709 14.86 -41.02 -12.30
C ASN A 709 14.01 -40.57 -11.11
N ARG A 710 12.90 -41.26 -10.77
CA ARG A 710 11.98 -40.83 -9.69
C ARG A 710 12.63 -40.65 -8.32
N SER A 711 13.70 -41.39 -8.03
CA SER A 711 14.43 -41.29 -6.75
C SER A 711 15.61 -40.31 -6.78
N ARG A 712 15.82 -39.57 -7.88
CA ARG A 712 16.94 -38.62 -8.02
C ARG A 712 16.54 -37.22 -7.54
N PRO A 713 17.45 -36.47 -6.87
CA PRO A 713 17.19 -35.08 -6.47
C PRO A 713 16.85 -34.19 -7.66
N GLY A 714 15.79 -33.39 -7.55
CA GLY A 714 15.29 -32.49 -8.60
C GLY A 714 14.18 -33.08 -9.48
N TYR A 715 13.81 -34.36 -9.29
CA TYR A 715 12.72 -35.00 -10.06
C TYR A 715 11.36 -34.34 -9.83
N ASP A 716 11.09 -33.84 -8.62
CA ASP A 716 9.84 -33.15 -8.28
C ASP A 716 9.59 -31.92 -9.17
N GLN A 717 10.65 -31.29 -9.69
CA GLN A 717 10.52 -30.14 -10.61
C GLN A 717 9.98 -30.53 -11.98
N VAL A 718 10.12 -31.80 -12.38
CA VAL A 718 9.73 -32.31 -13.70
C VAL A 718 8.57 -33.29 -13.67
N ASP A 719 8.10 -33.70 -12.48
CA ASP A 719 7.13 -34.79 -12.33
C ASP A 719 5.80 -34.47 -13.04
N ASP A 720 5.35 -33.22 -13.00
CA ASP A 720 4.13 -32.77 -13.68
C ASP A 720 4.26 -32.84 -15.21
N VAL A 721 5.43 -32.47 -15.76
CA VAL A 721 5.71 -32.57 -17.19
C VAL A 721 5.78 -34.04 -17.61
N VAL A 722 6.43 -34.89 -16.82
CA VAL A 722 6.51 -36.34 -17.07
C VAL A 722 5.13 -36.99 -16.99
N ALA A 723 4.30 -36.59 -16.02
CA ALA A 723 2.91 -37.03 -15.90
C ALA A 723 2.10 -36.63 -17.14
N ALA A 724 2.23 -35.39 -17.59
CA ALA A 724 1.57 -34.90 -18.79
C ALA A 724 1.99 -35.69 -20.03
N MET A 725 3.30 -35.91 -20.24
CA MET A 725 3.82 -36.71 -21.35
C MET A 725 3.27 -38.14 -21.36
N ILE A 726 3.09 -38.77 -20.19
CA ILE A 726 2.50 -40.11 -20.06
C ILE A 726 0.98 -40.08 -20.39
N SER A 727 0.30 -38.97 -20.09
CA SER A 727 -1.14 -38.81 -20.28
C SER A 727 -1.57 -38.28 -21.66
N VAL A 728 -0.62 -37.86 -22.50
CA VAL A 728 -0.89 -37.36 -23.87
C VAL A 728 -1.78 -38.33 -24.63
N GLN A 729 -2.82 -37.85 -25.31
CA GLN A 729 -3.70 -38.67 -26.16
C GLN A 729 -3.36 -38.46 -27.64
N ALA A 730 -3.51 -39.51 -28.45
CA ALA A 730 -3.35 -39.40 -29.90
C ALA A 730 -4.56 -38.70 -30.52
N ALA A 731 -4.33 -37.85 -31.52
CA ALA A 731 -5.42 -37.28 -32.31
C ALA A 731 -6.22 -38.40 -33.00
N ARG A 732 -7.54 -38.45 -32.79
CA ARG A 732 -8.42 -39.33 -33.56
C ARG A 732 -8.42 -38.88 -35.03
N PRO A 733 -8.44 -39.80 -36.01
CA PRO A 733 -8.54 -39.43 -37.41
C PRO A 733 -9.92 -38.80 -37.66
N ASP A 734 -9.96 -37.48 -37.75
CA ASP A 734 -11.15 -36.78 -38.23
C ASP A 734 -11.10 -36.74 -39.76
N VAL A 735 -11.88 -37.65 -40.35
CA VAL A 735 -12.26 -37.64 -41.76
C VAL A 735 -13.34 -36.58 -41.94
N SER A 736 -12.99 -35.30 -41.79
CA SER A 736 -13.79 -34.18 -42.29
C SER A 736 -13.08 -32.84 -42.10
N ARG A 737 -12.06 -32.58 -42.93
CA ARG A 737 -11.73 -31.20 -43.30
C ARG A 737 -12.70 -30.79 -44.41
N PRO A 738 -13.66 -29.87 -44.20
CA PRO A 738 -14.19 -29.16 -45.35
C PRO A 738 -13.09 -28.21 -45.86
N PRO A 739 -13.00 -27.95 -47.17
CA PRO A 739 -12.24 -26.79 -47.65
C PRO A 739 -12.81 -25.55 -46.97
N ALA A 740 -11.96 -24.53 -46.72
CA ALA A 740 -12.35 -23.28 -46.06
C ALA A 740 -13.75 -22.84 -46.48
N THR A 741 -14.75 -23.13 -45.65
CA THR A 741 -16.10 -22.66 -45.87
C THR A 741 -16.06 -21.18 -45.57
N PRO A 742 -16.44 -20.30 -46.52
CA PRO A 742 -16.63 -18.89 -46.19
C PRO A 742 -17.56 -18.85 -44.98
N VAL A 743 -17.21 -18.03 -43.98
CA VAL A 743 -18.10 -17.74 -42.87
C VAL A 743 -19.41 -17.30 -43.51
N VAL A 744 -20.42 -18.18 -43.46
CA VAL A 744 -21.78 -17.80 -43.84
C VAL A 744 -22.20 -16.86 -42.73
N LEU A 745 -22.03 -15.56 -43.01
CA LEU A 745 -22.61 -14.49 -42.24
C LEU A 745 -24.07 -14.86 -41.95
N PRO A 746 -24.58 -14.69 -40.72
CA PRO A 746 -26.02 -14.68 -40.56
C PRO A 746 -26.58 -13.75 -41.63
N ASN A 747 -27.61 -14.17 -42.35
CA ASN A 747 -28.32 -13.32 -43.31
C ASN A 747 -28.87 -12.14 -42.51
N ILE A 748 -28.07 -11.09 -42.33
CA ILE A 748 -28.54 -9.81 -41.85
C ILE A 748 -29.43 -9.33 -42.97
N VAL A 749 -30.73 -9.43 -42.74
CA VAL A 749 -31.72 -8.81 -43.60
C VAL A 749 -31.45 -7.31 -43.51
N LEU A 750 -30.72 -6.80 -44.50
CA LEU A 750 -30.49 -5.39 -44.66
C LEU A 750 -31.86 -4.73 -44.88
N PRO A 751 -32.17 -3.64 -44.18
CA PRO A 751 -33.30 -2.79 -44.52
C PRO A 751 -33.37 -2.52 -46.03
N ASP A 752 -34.58 -2.54 -46.60
CA ASP A 752 -34.80 -2.44 -48.06
C ASP A 752 -34.14 -1.18 -48.68
N ASP A 753 -33.97 -0.11 -47.89
CA ASP A 753 -33.35 1.14 -48.29
C ASP A 753 -31.82 1.08 -48.46
N ILE A 754 -31.14 0.06 -47.94
CA ILE A 754 -29.68 -0.13 -48.09
C ILE A 754 -29.29 -1.42 -48.82
N ALA A 755 -30.26 -2.26 -49.20
CA ALA A 755 -30.00 -3.49 -49.97
C ALA A 755 -29.34 -3.21 -51.33
N GLY A 756 -29.63 -2.07 -51.95
CA GLY A 756 -29.03 -1.64 -53.23
C GLY A 756 -27.56 -1.22 -53.16
N LEU A 757 -26.98 -1.08 -51.96
CA LEU A 757 -25.58 -0.65 -51.76
C LEU A 757 -24.58 -1.81 -51.81
N VAL A 758 -25.06 -3.06 -51.72
CA VAL A 758 -24.21 -4.24 -51.56
C VAL A 758 -23.26 -4.39 -52.76
N GLY A 759 -21.96 -4.41 -52.47
CA GLY A 759 -20.92 -4.59 -53.49
C GLY A 759 -20.63 -3.35 -54.36
N ASN A 760 -21.21 -2.18 -54.04
CA ASN A 760 -20.95 -0.93 -54.75
C ASN A 760 -20.32 0.12 -53.80
N PRO A 761 -18.98 0.21 -53.73
CA PRO A 761 -18.27 1.15 -52.86
C PRO A 761 -18.63 2.62 -53.06
N ASP A 762 -18.87 3.01 -54.32
CA ASP A 762 -19.13 4.41 -54.66
C ASP A 762 -20.55 4.80 -54.20
N ALA A 763 -21.54 3.91 -54.37
CA ALA A 763 -22.87 4.10 -53.81
C ALA A 763 -22.89 4.10 -52.28
N VAL A 764 -22.04 3.28 -51.63
CA VAL A 764 -21.84 3.33 -50.17
C VAL A 764 -21.27 4.67 -49.74
N MET A 765 -20.28 5.20 -50.46
CA MET A 765 -19.69 6.51 -50.19
C MET A 765 -20.74 7.63 -50.32
N ASP A 766 -21.47 7.66 -51.42
CA ASP A 766 -22.50 8.67 -51.68
C ASP A 766 -23.56 8.63 -50.58
N ARG A 767 -24.06 7.44 -50.23
CA ARG A 767 -25.06 7.30 -49.17
C ARG A 767 -24.52 7.71 -47.80
N LEU A 768 -23.28 7.35 -47.48
CA LEU A 768 -22.64 7.74 -46.23
C LEU A 768 -22.53 9.27 -46.10
N LEU A 769 -22.25 9.99 -47.20
CA LEU A 769 -22.21 11.45 -47.23
C LEU A 769 -23.62 12.08 -47.17
N GLU A 770 -24.62 11.47 -47.80
CA GLU A 770 -26.02 11.91 -47.73
C GLU A 770 -26.60 11.81 -46.31
N ASP A 771 -26.32 10.71 -45.63
CA ASP A 771 -26.78 10.46 -44.25
C ASP A 771 -26.03 11.35 -43.24
N ASN A 772 -24.86 11.88 -43.62
CA ASN A 772 -24.02 12.76 -42.80
C ASN A 772 -23.68 14.06 -43.53
N ARG A 773 -24.69 14.85 -43.93
CA ARG A 773 -24.56 16.01 -44.85
C ARG A 773 -23.51 17.07 -44.50
N SER A 774 -23.12 17.16 -43.23
CA SER A 774 -22.07 18.09 -42.77
C SER A 774 -20.65 17.52 -42.91
N MET A 775 -20.51 16.28 -43.40
CA MET A 775 -19.24 15.61 -43.66
C MET A 775 -18.85 15.76 -45.13
N GLY A 776 -17.65 16.27 -45.40
CA GLY A 776 -17.08 16.31 -46.74
C GLY A 776 -16.45 14.97 -47.15
N SER A 777 -16.35 14.70 -48.46
CA SER A 777 -15.76 13.46 -49.00
C SER A 777 -14.30 13.24 -48.59
N GLY A 778 -13.53 14.31 -48.39
CA GLY A 778 -12.13 14.24 -47.91
C GLY A 778 -11.97 13.71 -46.47
N ASN A 779 -13.06 13.51 -45.74
CA ASN A 779 -13.04 12.93 -44.40
C ASN A 779 -13.09 11.40 -44.40
N VAL A 780 -13.31 10.77 -45.55
CA VAL A 780 -13.46 9.32 -45.69
C VAL A 780 -12.39 8.77 -46.63
N GLU A 781 -11.62 7.81 -46.15
CA GLU A 781 -10.63 7.05 -46.93
C GLU A 781 -11.06 5.58 -46.98
N MET A 782 -11.12 5.01 -48.19
CA MET A 782 -11.41 3.59 -48.40
C MET A 782 -10.19 2.88 -48.97
N ASN A 783 -9.66 1.91 -48.24
CA ASN A 783 -8.56 1.06 -48.66
C ASN A 783 -9.10 -0.17 -49.40
N ARG A 784 -8.55 -0.41 -50.60
CA ARG A 784 -8.92 -1.54 -51.46
C ARG A 784 -7.80 -2.58 -51.48
N ASP A 785 -8.16 -3.85 -51.62
CA ASP A 785 -7.19 -4.93 -51.87
C ASP A 785 -6.80 -4.99 -53.36
N ASP A 786 -5.92 -5.93 -53.71
CA ASP A 786 -5.44 -6.14 -55.08
C ASP A 786 -6.57 -6.51 -56.07
N GLU A 787 -7.71 -6.98 -55.56
CA GLU A 787 -8.91 -7.32 -56.33
C GLU A 787 -9.91 -6.14 -56.42
N GLY A 788 -9.56 -4.98 -55.85
CA GLY A 788 -10.37 -3.76 -55.86
C GLY A 788 -11.51 -3.73 -54.84
N ARG A 789 -11.60 -4.71 -53.93
CA ARG A 789 -12.60 -4.79 -52.86
C ARG A 789 -12.21 -3.87 -51.71
N VAL A 790 -13.16 -3.13 -51.14
CA VAL A 790 -12.88 -2.28 -49.98
C VAL A 790 -12.73 -3.15 -48.73
N ILE A 791 -11.51 -3.21 -48.20
CA ILE A 791 -11.14 -3.99 -47.01
C ILE A 791 -10.95 -3.12 -45.76
N GLY A 792 -10.83 -1.80 -45.91
CA GLY A 792 -10.68 -0.88 -44.80
C GLY A 792 -11.36 0.46 -45.05
N VAL A 793 -12.00 1.02 -44.03
CA VAL A 793 -12.58 2.36 -44.06
C VAL A 793 -12.03 3.17 -42.91
N ARG A 794 -11.61 4.40 -43.20
CA ARG A 794 -11.19 5.39 -42.21
C ARG A 794 -12.02 6.66 -42.35
N ILE A 795 -12.61 7.12 -41.25
CA ILE A 795 -13.45 8.31 -41.19
C ILE A 795 -12.88 9.24 -40.11
N ARG A 796 -12.60 10.49 -40.48
CA ARG A 796 -12.18 11.55 -39.55
C ARG A 796 -13.11 12.74 -39.67
N SER A 797 -14.14 12.80 -38.84
CA SER A 797 -15.11 13.90 -38.88
C SER A 797 -15.90 14.01 -37.60
N ASN A 798 -16.11 15.23 -37.09
CA ASN A 798 -17.02 15.50 -35.97
C ASN A 798 -18.50 15.40 -36.35
N ALA A 799 -18.82 15.30 -37.65
CA ALA A 799 -20.17 15.23 -38.17
C ALA A 799 -20.69 13.80 -38.37
N ILE A 800 -19.87 12.77 -38.12
CA ILE A 800 -20.27 11.37 -38.32
C ILE A 800 -21.27 10.94 -37.23
N GLY A 801 -22.50 10.65 -37.63
CA GLY A 801 -23.58 10.17 -36.75
C GLY A 801 -24.22 8.87 -37.22
N ASP A 802 -24.25 8.62 -38.52
CA ASP A 802 -24.87 7.45 -39.12
C ASP A 802 -23.87 6.67 -39.97
N ILE A 803 -23.68 5.39 -39.67
CA ILE A 803 -22.78 4.50 -40.41
C ILE A 803 -23.49 3.34 -41.10
N ARG A 804 -24.82 3.38 -41.22
CA ARG A 804 -25.62 2.28 -41.80
C ARG A 804 -25.20 1.92 -43.22
N ALA A 805 -24.76 2.89 -44.01
CA ALA A 805 -24.25 2.66 -45.36
C ALA A 805 -23.08 1.65 -45.41
N LEU A 806 -22.26 1.58 -44.35
CA LEU A 806 -21.12 0.65 -44.28
C LEU A 806 -21.55 -0.82 -44.36
N ALA A 807 -22.80 -1.15 -44.00
CA ALA A 807 -23.34 -2.50 -44.10
C ALA A 807 -23.34 -3.07 -45.54
N GLY A 808 -23.22 -2.22 -46.56
CA GLY A 808 -23.03 -2.61 -47.96
C GLY A 808 -21.63 -3.20 -48.27
N LEU A 809 -20.64 -2.97 -47.40
CA LEU A 809 -19.24 -3.42 -47.58
C LEU A 809 -19.00 -4.76 -46.86
N ARG A 810 -19.37 -5.87 -47.50
CA ARG A 810 -19.32 -7.21 -46.88
C ARG A 810 -17.90 -7.74 -46.64
N ASP A 811 -16.91 -7.25 -47.38
CA ASP A 811 -15.50 -7.67 -47.27
C ASP A 811 -14.68 -6.82 -46.29
N LEU A 812 -15.34 -5.92 -45.54
CA LEU A 812 -14.68 -4.97 -44.66
C LEU A 812 -14.00 -5.68 -43.48
N ARG A 813 -12.68 -5.46 -43.34
CA ARG A 813 -11.83 -6.06 -42.29
C ARG A 813 -11.32 -5.06 -41.27
N SER A 814 -11.31 -3.76 -41.60
CA SER A 814 -10.82 -2.70 -40.72
C SER A 814 -11.73 -1.48 -40.76
N VAL A 815 -12.12 -0.98 -39.60
CA VAL A 815 -12.87 0.28 -39.47
C VAL A 815 -12.16 1.19 -38.47
N GLU A 816 -11.86 2.42 -38.89
CA GLU A 816 -11.31 3.48 -38.05
C GLU A 816 -12.22 4.70 -38.13
N ILE A 817 -12.86 5.07 -37.02
CA ILE A 817 -13.69 6.26 -36.92
C ILE A 817 -13.13 7.12 -35.80
N ARG A 818 -12.71 8.35 -36.13
CA ARG A 818 -12.16 9.30 -35.16
C ARG A 818 -12.89 10.63 -35.22
N THR A 819 -13.31 11.10 -34.06
CA THR A 819 -13.85 12.44 -33.83
C THR A 819 -12.93 13.19 -32.88
N GLU A 820 -12.85 14.51 -33.03
CA GLU A 820 -12.20 15.44 -32.11
C GLU A 820 -13.17 15.91 -30.99
N GLY A 821 -14.47 15.61 -31.13
CA GLY A 821 -15.48 15.82 -30.12
C GLY A 821 -15.24 15.03 -28.82
N GLY A 822 -15.81 15.51 -27.71
CA GLY A 822 -15.81 14.77 -26.46
C GLY A 822 -16.81 13.61 -26.51
N ARG A 823 -16.58 12.58 -25.68
CA ARG A 823 -17.44 11.37 -25.59
C ARG A 823 -18.94 11.68 -25.39
N ASP A 824 -19.28 12.84 -24.82
CA ASP A 824 -20.66 13.25 -24.54
C ASP A 824 -21.28 14.14 -25.64
N THR A 825 -20.48 14.65 -26.58
CA THR A 825 -20.95 15.61 -27.60
C THR A 825 -20.89 15.08 -29.03
N ALA A 826 -20.29 13.91 -29.23
CA ALA A 826 -20.15 13.30 -30.54
C ALA A 826 -21.47 12.66 -31.04
N PRO A 827 -21.78 12.75 -32.34
CA PRO A 827 -23.07 12.28 -32.85
C PRO A 827 -23.17 10.75 -33.02
N LEU A 828 -22.05 10.05 -33.24
CA LEU A 828 -22.06 8.59 -33.44
C LEU A 828 -22.28 7.85 -32.12
N ALA A 829 -23.40 7.13 -32.02
CA ALA A 829 -23.74 6.28 -30.88
C ALA A 829 -24.11 4.84 -31.29
N ASP A 830 -24.68 4.65 -32.49
CA ASP A 830 -25.10 3.34 -32.99
C ASP A 830 -24.06 2.74 -33.94
N ILE A 831 -23.57 1.54 -33.60
CA ILE A 831 -22.62 0.76 -34.39
C ILE A 831 -23.20 -0.54 -34.93
N SER A 832 -24.53 -0.68 -34.96
CA SER A 832 -25.23 -1.89 -35.42
C SER A 832 -24.89 -2.26 -36.86
N ALA A 833 -24.50 -1.29 -37.68
CA ALA A 833 -24.04 -1.51 -39.06
C ALA A 833 -22.82 -2.44 -39.16
N LEU A 834 -22.01 -2.56 -38.10
CA LEU A 834 -20.82 -3.40 -38.07
C LEU A 834 -21.11 -4.87 -37.73
N ALA A 835 -22.35 -5.18 -37.33
CA ALA A 835 -22.72 -6.53 -36.91
C ALA A 835 -22.47 -7.55 -38.03
N GLY A 836 -21.97 -8.72 -37.65
CA GLY A 836 -21.67 -9.82 -38.57
C GLY A 836 -20.42 -9.64 -39.42
N MET A 837 -19.90 -8.43 -39.64
CA MET A 837 -18.77 -8.21 -40.56
C MET A 837 -17.48 -8.95 -40.14
N PRO A 838 -16.63 -9.39 -41.10
CA PRO A 838 -15.36 -10.08 -40.82
C PRO A 838 -14.25 -9.12 -40.35
N LEU A 839 -14.54 -8.29 -39.33
CA LEU A 839 -13.63 -7.26 -38.82
C LEU A 839 -12.51 -7.85 -37.97
N ASN A 840 -11.26 -7.50 -38.32
CA ASN A 840 -10.06 -7.79 -37.55
C ASN A 840 -9.63 -6.59 -36.69
N THR A 841 -9.87 -5.37 -37.17
CA THR A 841 -9.48 -4.12 -36.51
C THR A 841 -10.67 -3.17 -36.41
N VAL A 842 -10.97 -2.73 -35.19
CA VAL A 842 -12.01 -1.75 -34.91
C VAL A 842 -11.43 -0.65 -34.03
N ILE A 843 -11.40 0.57 -34.56
CA ILE A 843 -10.95 1.77 -33.85
C ILE A 843 -12.11 2.77 -33.88
N ILE A 844 -12.65 3.11 -32.72
CA ILE A 844 -13.75 4.06 -32.58
C ILE A 844 -13.38 5.05 -31.46
N GLU A 845 -12.93 6.24 -31.83
CA GLU A 845 -12.37 7.22 -30.91
C GLU A 845 -13.23 8.48 -30.82
N GLY A 846 -13.49 8.95 -29.59
CA GLY A 846 -14.14 10.24 -29.34
C GLY A 846 -15.66 10.24 -29.55
N THR A 847 -16.31 9.08 -29.57
CA THR A 847 -17.72 8.94 -29.96
C THR A 847 -18.65 8.76 -28.75
N ALA A 848 -19.97 8.88 -28.95
CA ALA A 848 -20.98 8.61 -27.93
C ALA A 848 -21.37 7.13 -27.84
N VAL A 849 -20.58 6.22 -28.43
CA VAL A 849 -20.83 4.78 -28.41
C VAL A 849 -20.80 4.24 -26.98
N GLU A 850 -21.86 3.55 -26.59
CA GLU A 850 -22.01 2.89 -25.29
C GLU A 850 -22.09 1.36 -25.40
N ASN A 851 -22.70 0.86 -26.48
CA ASN A 851 -23.07 -0.56 -26.62
C ASN A 851 -22.14 -1.29 -27.60
N LEU A 852 -21.37 -2.26 -27.09
CA LEU A 852 -20.48 -3.10 -27.89
C LEU A 852 -21.12 -4.40 -28.40
N GLN A 853 -22.40 -4.64 -28.13
CA GLN A 853 -23.11 -5.85 -28.57
C GLN A 853 -22.96 -6.17 -30.08
N PRO A 854 -22.96 -5.19 -31.01
CA PRO A 854 -22.74 -5.48 -32.42
C PRO A 854 -21.39 -6.14 -32.75
N LEU A 855 -20.39 -6.02 -31.87
CA LEU A 855 -19.05 -6.59 -32.05
C LEU A 855 -18.92 -8.01 -31.50
N LYS A 856 -19.94 -8.52 -30.79
CA LYS A 856 -19.89 -9.82 -30.13
C LYS A 856 -19.65 -10.96 -31.12
N GLY A 857 -18.61 -11.76 -30.85
CA GLY A 857 -18.28 -12.95 -31.64
C GLY A 857 -17.58 -12.67 -32.98
N LEU A 858 -17.27 -11.41 -33.29
CA LEU A 858 -16.48 -11.05 -34.47
C LEU A 858 -15.00 -11.45 -34.30
N PRO A 859 -14.26 -11.74 -35.39
CA PRO A 859 -12.86 -12.17 -35.33
C PRO A 859 -11.87 -11.01 -35.04
N ILE A 860 -12.24 -10.08 -34.17
CA ILE A 860 -11.47 -8.87 -33.86
C ILE A 860 -10.19 -9.25 -33.09
N ARG A 861 -9.07 -8.68 -33.53
CA ARG A 861 -7.75 -8.77 -32.88
C ARG A 861 -7.34 -7.45 -32.24
N THR A 862 -7.73 -6.33 -32.83
CA THR A 862 -7.43 -4.98 -32.33
C THR A 862 -8.71 -4.22 -32.09
N LEU A 863 -9.00 -3.88 -30.83
CA LEU A 863 -10.19 -3.13 -30.43
C LEU A 863 -9.79 -1.89 -29.63
N HIS A 864 -9.89 -0.72 -30.25
CA HIS A 864 -9.62 0.56 -29.60
C HIS A 864 -10.91 1.37 -29.54
N VAL A 865 -11.39 1.67 -28.34
CA VAL A 865 -12.57 2.51 -28.11
C VAL A 865 -12.29 3.71 -27.20
N PRO A 866 -11.19 4.45 -27.38
CA PRO A 866 -10.82 5.53 -26.46
C PRO A 866 -11.80 6.71 -26.55
N ARG A 867 -12.01 7.38 -25.41
CA ARG A 867 -12.92 8.53 -25.27
C ARG A 867 -14.32 8.21 -25.78
N THR A 868 -14.84 7.04 -25.41
CA THR A 868 -16.24 6.63 -25.65
C THR A 868 -17.02 6.52 -24.34
N ASN A 869 -18.32 6.31 -24.40
CA ASN A 869 -19.18 6.14 -23.21
C ASN A 869 -19.38 4.67 -22.81
N VAL A 870 -18.60 3.74 -23.38
CA VAL A 870 -18.58 2.32 -23.02
C VAL A 870 -18.35 2.14 -21.51
N ARG A 871 -19.18 1.28 -20.90
CA ARG A 871 -19.13 0.90 -19.48
C ARG A 871 -19.05 -0.60 -19.29
N ASP A 872 -19.88 -1.32 -20.04
CA ASP A 872 -19.95 -2.78 -20.04
C ASP A 872 -19.16 -3.34 -21.23
N ILE A 873 -18.28 -4.30 -20.94
CA ILE A 873 -17.48 -5.02 -21.93
C ILE A 873 -17.71 -6.54 -21.87
N SER A 874 -18.74 -7.00 -21.17
CA SER A 874 -19.09 -8.43 -21.03
C SER A 874 -19.31 -9.13 -22.37
N GLN A 875 -19.71 -8.37 -23.40
CA GLN A 875 -19.91 -8.83 -24.77
C GLN A 875 -18.61 -9.29 -25.44
N LEU A 876 -17.46 -8.85 -24.92
CA LEU A 876 -16.14 -9.22 -25.42
C LEU A 876 -15.64 -10.57 -24.88
N LYS A 877 -16.34 -11.16 -23.90
CA LYS A 877 -15.92 -12.39 -23.24
C LYS A 877 -15.69 -13.54 -24.24
N GLY A 878 -14.51 -14.14 -24.18
CA GLY A 878 -14.09 -15.26 -25.03
C GLY A 878 -13.59 -14.87 -26.43
N MET A 879 -13.53 -13.57 -26.75
CA MET A 879 -12.86 -13.08 -27.96
C MET A 879 -11.33 -13.22 -27.87
N MET A 880 -10.64 -13.21 -29.01
CA MET A 880 -9.19 -13.44 -29.08
C MET A 880 -8.43 -12.13 -29.37
N LEU A 881 -8.64 -11.14 -28.51
CA LEU A 881 -8.04 -9.80 -28.63
C LEU A 881 -6.54 -9.83 -28.32
N ALA A 882 -5.75 -9.12 -29.13
CA ALA A 882 -4.30 -8.97 -29.00
C ALA A 882 -3.90 -7.55 -28.58
N SER A 883 -4.66 -6.53 -28.97
CA SER A 883 -4.46 -5.14 -28.57
C SER A 883 -5.79 -4.50 -28.22
N VAL A 884 -5.85 -3.86 -27.04
CA VAL A 884 -7.04 -3.17 -26.56
C VAL A 884 -6.71 -1.79 -26.00
N ASN A 885 -7.60 -0.84 -26.28
CA ASN A 885 -7.48 0.53 -25.78
C ASN A 885 -8.85 1.02 -25.29
N PHE A 886 -8.96 1.28 -23.99
CA PHE A 886 -10.15 1.76 -23.28
C PHE A 886 -9.91 3.12 -22.61
N SER A 887 -8.96 3.90 -23.09
CA SER A 887 -8.58 5.17 -22.48
C SER A 887 -9.72 6.19 -22.45
N GLY A 888 -9.92 6.90 -21.35
CA GLY A 888 -11.00 7.89 -21.22
C GLY A 888 -12.42 7.32 -21.29
N THR A 889 -12.58 5.99 -21.20
CA THR A 889 -13.90 5.34 -21.09
C THR A 889 -14.41 5.36 -19.65
N ARG A 890 -15.58 4.75 -19.41
CA ARG A 890 -16.16 4.57 -18.06
C ARG A 890 -16.15 3.09 -17.64
N VAL A 891 -15.30 2.28 -18.27
CA VAL A 891 -15.09 0.87 -17.91
C VAL A 891 -14.32 0.80 -16.59
N TYR A 892 -14.83 0.02 -15.65
CA TYR A 892 -14.20 -0.26 -14.36
C TYR A 892 -13.89 -1.76 -14.17
N ASP A 893 -14.70 -2.65 -14.75
CA ASP A 893 -14.49 -4.10 -14.72
C ASP A 893 -13.92 -4.59 -16.06
N PHE A 894 -12.71 -5.15 -16.01
CA PHE A 894 -12.01 -5.72 -17.16
C PHE A 894 -11.95 -7.26 -17.12
N SER A 895 -12.61 -7.92 -16.16
CA SER A 895 -12.62 -9.37 -15.99
C SER A 895 -13.13 -10.13 -17.23
N ALA A 896 -14.02 -9.51 -18.02
CA ALA A 896 -14.50 -10.05 -19.29
C ALA A 896 -13.37 -10.32 -20.30
N LEU A 897 -12.20 -9.69 -20.12
CA LEU A 897 -11.01 -9.87 -20.95
C LEU A 897 -10.10 -11.01 -20.45
N SER A 898 -10.49 -11.77 -19.41
CA SER A 898 -9.70 -12.87 -18.85
C SER A 898 -10.37 -14.23 -19.05
N PRO A 899 -9.66 -15.27 -19.55
CA PRO A 899 -8.28 -15.25 -20.07
C PRO A 899 -8.23 -14.83 -21.56
N MET A 900 -7.32 -13.93 -21.94
CA MET A 900 -7.05 -13.55 -23.34
C MET A 900 -5.55 -13.31 -23.59
N PRO A 901 -5.04 -13.49 -24.82
CA PRO A 901 -3.63 -13.29 -25.16
C PRO A 901 -3.32 -11.81 -25.49
N VAL A 902 -3.69 -10.88 -24.62
CA VAL A 902 -3.47 -9.44 -24.85
C VAL A 902 -1.98 -9.12 -24.70
N LYS A 903 -1.42 -8.45 -25.71
CA LYS A 903 -0.03 -7.97 -25.76
C LYS A 903 0.11 -6.47 -25.52
N SER A 904 -0.94 -5.70 -25.85
CA SER A 904 -0.96 -4.26 -25.69
C SER A 904 -2.25 -3.84 -25.01
N PHE A 905 -2.11 -3.18 -23.87
CA PHE A 905 -3.23 -2.73 -23.05
C PHE A 905 -3.07 -1.24 -22.73
N THR A 906 -4.10 -0.46 -23.04
CA THR A 906 -4.13 0.98 -22.74
C THR A 906 -5.46 1.31 -22.08
N ALA A 907 -5.42 1.94 -20.92
CA ALA A 907 -6.59 2.36 -20.15
C ALA A 907 -6.31 3.67 -19.40
N ASN A 908 -5.54 4.57 -19.99
CA ASN A 908 -5.22 5.84 -19.34
C ASN A 908 -6.47 6.72 -19.16
N ASN A 909 -6.53 7.48 -18.07
CA ASN A 909 -7.70 8.28 -17.68
C ASN A 909 -9.01 7.45 -17.63
N SER A 910 -8.90 6.19 -17.19
CA SER A 910 -10.05 5.30 -16.95
C SER A 910 -10.28 5.09 -15.45
N GLN A 911 -11.29 4.29 -15.10
CA GLN A 911 -11.59 3.92 -13.71
C GLN A 911 -10.88 2.64 -13.25
N LEU A 912 -9.83 2.20 -13.96
CA LEU A 912 -9.02 1.02 -13.63
C LEU A 912 -8.37 1.15 -12.23
N ARG A 913 -8.51 0.11 -11.41
CA ARG A 913 -7.99 0.03 -10.03
C ARG A 913 -7.19 -1.24 -9.77
N ASP A 914 -7.72 -2.39 -10.19
CA ASP A 914 -7.09 -3.70 -10.08
C ASP A 914 -6.63 -4.19 -11.47
N MET A 915 -5.54 -4.94 -11.48
CA MET A 915 -4.89 -5.53 -12.65
C MET A 915 -4.84 -7.07 -12.57
N GLY A 916 -5.44 -7.69 -11.53
CA GLY A 916 -5.37 -9.13 -11.25
C GLY A 916 -5.93 -10.03 -12.35
N PHE A 917 -6.86 -9.53 -13.18
CA PHE A 917 -7.40 -10.24 -14.35
C PHE A 917 -6.36 -10.47 -15.46
N MET A 918 -5.23 -9.73 -15.43
CA MET A 918 -4.16 -9.81 -16.43
C MET A 918 -3.10 -10.87 -16.11
N LYS A 919 -3.27 -11.68 -15.05
CA LYS A 919 -2.27 -12.70 -14.64
C LYS A 919 -1.90 -13.68 -15.75
N SER A 920 -2.82 -13.97 -16.67
CA SER A 920 -2.58 -14.88 -17.80
C SER A 920 -2.07 -14.18 -19.06
N TRP A 921 -1.85 -12.87 -19.03
CA TRP A 921 -1.47 -12.08 -20.20
C TRP A 921 0.04 -12.02 -20.37
N GLN A 922 0.48 -11.74 -21.59
CA GLN A 922 1.90 -11.56 -21.95
C GLN A 922 2.08 -10.17 -22.54
N LEU A 923 1.99 -9.17 -21.67
CA LEU A 923 1.99 -7.76 -22.06
C LEU A 923 3.38 -7.30 -22.50
N GLU A 924 3.45 -6.70 -23.68
CA GLU A 924 4.63 -6.01 -24.22
C GLU A 924 4.53 -4.49 -24.02
N SER A 925 3.32 -3.94 -23.94
CA SER A 925 3.06 -2.50 -23.80
C SER A 925 1.86 -2.22 -22.91
N VAL A 926 2.06 -1.37 -21.89
CA VAL A 926 1.03 -0.96 -20.94
C VAL A 926 1.02 0.56 -20.79
N ASP A 927 -0.17 1.16 -20.88
CA ASP A 927 -0.41 2.55 -20.48
C ASP A 927 -1.63 2.64 -19.57
N ILE A 928 -1.37 3.00 -18.32
CA ILE A 928 -2.35 3.13 -17.23
C ILE A 928 -2.23 4.49 -16.56
N SER A 929 -1.79 5.51 -17.30
CA SER A 929 -1.62 6.85 -16.78
C SER A 929 -2.95 7.44 -16.29
N ASP A 930 -2.92 8.30 -15.27
CA ASP A 930 -4.11 8.93 -14.69
C ASP A 930 -5.16 7.90 -14.19
N THR A 931 -4.70 6.75 -13.71
CA THR A 931 -5.53 5.73 -13.06
C THR A 931 -5.27 5.69 -11.56
N ARG A 932 -6.12 4.95 -10.83
CA ARG A 932 -5.99 4.78 -9.37
C ARG A 932 -5.21 3.50 -8.99
N VAL A 933 -4.51 2.89 -9.95
CA VAL A 933 -3.70 1.68 -9.71
C VAL A 933 -2.52 2.03 -8.78
N PHE A 934 -2.31 1.17 -7.77
CA PHE A 934 -1.21 1.32 -6.81
C PHE A 934 -0.34 0.06 -6.71
N ASP A 935 -0.88 -1.13 -7.00
CA ASP A 935 -0.12 -2.37 -7.08
C ASP A 935 0.10 -2.80 -8.54
N LEU A 936 1.37 -3.01 -8.89
CA LEU A 936 1.82 -3.48 -10.20
C LEU A 936 2.57 -4.81 -10.11
N SER A 937 2.46 -5.52 -8.99
CA SER A 937 3.08 -6.83 -8.78
C SER A 937 2.72 -7.84 -9.87
N VAL A 938 1.49 -7.77 -10.42
CA VAL A 938 1.03 -8.62 -11.53
C VAL A 938 1.85 -8.44 -12.81
N LEU A 939 2.46 -7.27 -13.01
CA LEU A 939 3.31 -6.99 -14.17
C LEU A 939 4.71 -7.60 -14.05
N SER A 940 5.08 -8.13 -12.87
CA SER A 940 6.40 -8.67 -12.63
C SER A 940 6.67 -9.86 -13.56
N ARG A 941 7.88 -9.88 -14.16
CA ARG A 941 8.37 -10.92 -15.08
C ARG A 941 7.61 -11.00 -16.41
N MET A 942 6.74 -10.04 -16.74
CA MET A 942 6.14 -9.94 -18.07
C MET A 942 7.15 -9.39 -19.08
N PRO A 943 7.01 -9.69 -20.40
CA PRO A 943 7.90 -9.20 -21.46
C PRO A 943 7.66 -7.72 -21.82
N LEU A 944 7.48 -6.87 -20.82
CA LEU A 944 7.13 -5.46 -20.94
C LEU A 944 8.29 -4.65 -21.52
N LYS A 945 8.09 -4.10 -22.73
CA LYS A 945 9.00 -3.15 -23.38
C LYS A 945 8.63 -1.70 -23.08
N ARG A 946 7.33 -1.41 -22.93
CA ARG A 946 6.80 -0.07 -22.69
C ARG A 946 5.88 -0.07 -21.48
N LEU A 947 6.18 0.76 -20.48
CA LEU A 947 5.34 0.98 -19.32
C LEU A 947 5.15 2.49 -19.09
N ILE A 948 3.91 2.94 -19.22
CA ILE A 948 3.51 4.32 -18.95
C ILE A 948 2.51 4.31 -17.80
N MET A 949 2.89 4.93 -16.69
CA MET A 949 2.11 4.96 -15.45
C MET A 949 2.16 6.34 -14.80
N ALA A 950 2.11 7.39 -15.63
CA ALA A 950 2.14 8.76 -15.16
C ALA A 950 0.91 9.09 -14.29
N ASN A 951 1.08 9.94 -13.28
CA ASN A 951 0.04 10.37 -12.34
C ASN A 951 -0.71 9.23 -11.62
N THR A 952 -0.03 8.10 -11.38
CA THR A 952 -0.55 6.95 -10.61
C THR A 952 -0.14 7.02 -9.13
N GLN A 953 -0.74 6.17 -8.29
CA GLN A 953 -0.45 6.11 -6.85
C GLN A 953 0.68 5.12 -6.49
N VAL A 954 1.40 4.62 -7.50
CA VAL A 954 2.52 3.69 -7.34
C VAL A 954 3.65 4.35 -6.57
N ARG A 955 4.18 3.66 -5.56
CA ARG A 955 5.26 4.17 -4.68
C ARG A 955 6.58 3.43 -4.83
N MET A 956 6.52 2.15 -5.19
CA MET A 956 7.67 1.24 -5.24
C MET A 956 7.85 0.69 -6.65
N LEU A 957 9.10 0.48 -7.05
CA LEU A 957 9.46 0.01 -8.39
C LEU A 957 9.99 -1.43 -8.42
N ASP A 958 10.02 -2.15 -7.29
CA ASP A 958 10.67 -3.48 -7.19
C ASP A 958 10.15 -4.52 -8.19
N PHE A 959 8.91 -4.39 -8.66
CA PHE A 959 8.31 -5.30 -9.63
C PHE A 959 9.02 -5.30 -11.00
N ILE A 960 9.74 -4.23 -11.35
CA ILE A 960 10.41 -4.07 -12.66
C ILE A 960 11.68 -4.90 -12.81
N LYS A 961 12.20 -5.50 -11.73
CA LYS A 961 13.51 -6.17 -11.65
C LYS A 961 13.77 -7.24 -12.72
N HIS A 962 12.71 -7.77 -13.33
CA HIS A 962 12.76 -8.81 -14.35
C HIS A 962 11.99 -8.46 -15.61
N CYS A 963 11.67 -7.19 -15.82
CA CYS A 963 10.94 -6.71 -16.99
C CYS A 963 11.93 -6.06 -17.98
N PRO A 964 11.94 -6.45 -19.27
CA PRO A 964 12.86 -5.88 -20.27
C PRO A 964 12.38 -4.50 -20.77
N ILE A 965 12.18 -3.56 -19.84
CA ILE A 965 11.59 -2.25 -20.13
C ILE A 965 12.60 -1.42 -20.91
N GLU A 966 12.16 -0.94 -22.08
CA GLU A 966 12.91 -0.01 -22.95
C GLU A 966 12.44 1.43 -22.76
N GLU A 967 11.15 1.63 -22.45
CA GLU A 967 10.54 2.94 -22.23
C GLU A 967 9.67 2.96 -20.97
N LEU A 968 10.02 3.87 -20.06
CA LEU A 968 9.36 4.02 -18.77
C LEU A 968 8.93 5.48 -18.54
N ASP A 969 7.66 5.69 -18.23
CA ASP A 969 7.12 6.98 -17.79
C ASP A 969 6.45 6.82 -16.43
N ILE A 970 7.03 7.46 -15.41
CA ILE A 970 6.54 7.46 -14.03
C ILE A 970 6.23 8.87 -13.55
N SER A 971 6.09 9.82 -14.47
CA SER A 971 5.92 11.24 -14.19
C SER A 971 4.70 11.49 -13.29
N GLY A 972 4.82 12.34 -12.27
CA GLY A 972 3.74 12.68 -11.35
C GLY A 972 3.24 11.53 -10.46
N SER A 973 3.91 10.38 -10.45
CA SER A 973 3.61 9.29 -9.52
C SER A 973 4.15 9.55 -8.11
N ALA A 974 3.77 8.69 -7.15
CA ALA A 974 4.22 8.80 -5.76
C ALA A 974 5.58 8.12 -5.48
N VAL A 975 6.34 7.76 -6.52
CA VAL A 975 7.66 7.11 -6.42
C VAL A 975 8.68 8.06 -5.79
N ARG A 976 9.35 7.60 -4.73
CA ARG A 976 10.41 8.36 -4.02
C ARG A 976 11.80 7.78 -4.20
N GLU A 977 11.88 6.47 -4.43
CA GLU A 977 13.14 5.74 -4.56
C GLU A 977 13.34 5.27 -5.99
N LEU A 978 14.44 5.70 -6.61
CA LEU A 978 14.77 5.39 -8.00
C LEU A 978 15.79 4.25 -8.14
N ASN A 979 16.30 3.71 -7.03
CA ASN A 979 17.32 2.65 -7.04
C ASN A 979 16.91 1.42 -7.87
N PRO A 980 15.65 0.95 -7.87
CA PRO A 980 15.24 -0.20 -8.69
C PRO A 980 15.42 0.00 -10.21
N LEU A 981 15.58 1.25 -10.70
CA LEU A 981 15.92 1.49 -12.11
C LEU A 981 17.26 0.87 -12.51
N SER A 982 18.17 0.65 -11.55
CA SER A 982 19.45 -0.02 -11.81
C SER A 982 19.27 -1.48 -12.26
N ASP A 983 18.21 -2.16 -11.83
CA ASP A 983 17.92 -3.54 -12.23
C ASP A 983 17.57 -3.66 -13.74
N ILE A 984 17.09 -2.57 -14.35
CA ILE A 984 16.71 -2.51 -15.78
C ILE A 984 17.65 -1.61 -16.61
N ALA A 985 18.80 -1.21 -16.05
CA ALA A 985 19.72 -0.27 -16.69
C ALA A 985 20.24 -0.73 -18.07
N ALA A 986 20.29 -2.04 -18.31
CA ALA A 986 20.77 -2.62 -19.56
C ALA A 986 19.78 -2.50 -20.73
N THR A 987 18.48 -2.43 -20.45
CA THR A 987 17.41 -2.37 -21.48
C THR A 987 16.79 -0.99 -21.60
N LEU A 988 16.76 -0.21 -20.51
CA LEU A 988 16.06 1.07 -20.47
C LEU A 988 16.75 2.10 -21.37
N GLN A 989 16.01 2.63 -22.35
CA GLN A 989 16.50 3.62 -23.31
C GLN A 989 15.82 4.99 -23.16
N ARG A 990 14.56 5.01 -22.72
CA ARG A 990 13.75 6.23 -22.60
C ARG A 990 13.13 6.31 -21.21
N LEU A 991 13.35 7.41 -20.52
CA LEU A 991 12.85 7.62 -19.16
C LEU A 991 12.20 9.00 -19.02
N LYS A 992 10.99 9.05 -18.46
CA LYS A 992 10.33 10.29 -18.05
C LYS A 992 9.96 10.22 -16.57
N ILE A 993 10.38 11.22 -15.82
CA ILE A 993 10.14 11.31 -14.38
C ILE A 993 9.68 12.70 -13.94
N ASP A 994 8.94 13.39 -14.81
CA ASP A 994 8.52 14.78 -14.62
C ASP A 994 7.69 14.91 -13.32
N ARG A 995 7.85 16.00 -12.56
CA ARG A 995 7.10 16.26 -11.31
C ARG A 995 7.20 15.17 -10.23
N LEU A 996 8.27 14.38 -10.18
CA LEU A 996 8.45 13.40 -9.10
C LEU A 996 8.90 14.03 -7.76
N PRO A 997 8.49 13.48 -6.60
CA PRO A 997 8.97 13.88 -5.28
C PRO A 997 10.34 13.25 -4.90
N ALA A 998 11.01 12.58 -5.83
CA ALA A 998 12.31 11.94 -5.59
C ALA A 998 13.40 12.99 -5.30
N LYS A 999 14.33 12.65 -4.38
CA LYS A 999 15.46 13.53 -4.00
C LYS A 999 16.83 12.96 -4.31
N ASN A 1000 16.91 11.65 -4.57
CA ASN A 1000 18.17 10.97 -4.85
C ASN A 1000 18.20 10.48 -6.30
N TYR A 1001 19.13 11.04 -7.07
CA TYR A 1001 19.32 10.77 -8.49
C TYR A 1001 20.63 10.03 -8.79
N GLU A 1002 21.33 9.50 -7.78
CA GLU A 1002 22.62 8.80 -7.95
C GLU A 1002 22.52 7.58 -8.88
N VAL A 1003 21.34 6.96 -8.97
CA VAL A 1003 21.07 5.84 -9.90
C VAL A 1003 21.39 6.19 -11.35
N PHE A 1004 21.29 7.47 -11.75
CA PHE A 1004 21.60 7.92 -13.10
C PHE A 1004 23.02 7.59 -13.54
N ARG A 1005 23.98 7.48 -12.62
CA ARG A 1005 25.35 7.03 -12.95
C ARG A 1005 25.42 5.64 -13.57
N SER A 1006 24.41 4.79 -13.30
CA SER A 1006 24.34 3.42 -13.82
C SER A 1006 23.51 3.31 -15.11
N LEU A 1007 22.77 4.34 -15.49
CA LEU A 1007 21.86 4.30 -16.63
C LEU A 1007 22.55 4.77 -17.93
N ASN A 1008 22.05 4.30 -19.07
CA ASN A 1008 22.55 4.62 -20.40
C ASN A 1008 21.39 4.97 -21.36
N LEU A 1009 20.82 6.16 -21.19
CA LEU A 1009 19.58 6.58 -21.86
C LEU A 1009 19.82 7.33 -23.17
N HIS A 1010 18.89 7.18 -24.13
CA HIS A 1010 18.79 7.99 -25.35
C HIS A 1010 17.83 9.18 -25.19
N ALA A 1011 16.80 9.05 -24.34
CA ALA A 1011 15.89 10.16 -24.05
C ALA A 1011 15.58 10.26 -22.56
N LEU A 1012 15.62 11.48 -22.04
CA LEU A 1012 15.35 11.78 -20.63
C LEU A 1012 14.48 13.03 -20.48
N SER A 1013 13.40 12.91 -19.70
CA SER A 1013 12.56 14.04 -19.30
C SER A 1013 12.56 14.19 -17.78
N LEU A 1014 12.83 15.42 -17.35
CA LEU A 1014 12.99 15.85 -15.96
C LEU A 1014 12.22 17.16 -15.73
N ASP A 1015 11.15 17.40 -16.48
CA ASP A 1015 10.39 18.64 -16.41
C ASP A 1015 9.76 18.82 -15.02
N ASP A 1016 9.82 20.05 -14.49
CA ASP A 1016 9.31 20.39 -13.16
C ASP A 1016 9.87 19.51 -12.02
N THR A 1017 11.08 18.95 -12.18
CA THR A 1017 11.77 18.17 -11.14
C THR A 1017 12.85 18.99 -10.43
N ASP A 1018 13.10 18.70 -9.16
CA ASP A 1018 14.19 19.30 -8.37
C ASP A 1018 15.55 18.65 -8.71
N PHE A 1019 15.93 18.74 -9.99
CA PHE A 1019 17.19 18.22 -10.51
C PHE A 1019 18.14 19.36 -10.88
N SER A 1020 19.36 19.33 -10.34
CA SER A 1020 20.34 20.43 -10.50
C SER A 1020 21.75 19.99 -10.90
N ASN A 1021 22.06 18.69 -10.91
CA ASN A 1021 23.42 18.18 -11.13
C ASN A 1021 23.56 17.43 -12.47
N LEU A 1022 23.85 18.18 -13.54
CA LEU A 1022 24.02 17.64 -14.90
C LEU A 1022 25.18 16.64 -15.04
N ARG A 1023 26.16 16.64 -14.12
CA ARG A 1023 27.28 15.67 -14.15
C ARG A 1023 26.83 14.22 -13.93
N LEU A 1024 25.64 14.00 -13.38
CA LEU A 1024 25.07 12.65 -13.20
C LEU A 1024 24.60 12.01 -14.51
N ILE A 1025 24.37 12.82 -15.55
CA ILE A 1025 23.86 12.37 -16.85
C ILE A 1025 24.86 12.61 -17.99
N SER A 1026 26.06 13.11 -17.70
CA SER A 1026 27.04 13.54 -18.70
C SER A 1026 27.65 12.40 -19.51
N HIS A 1027 27.61 11.18 -19.00
CA HIS A 1027 28.12 9.99 -19.69
C HIS A 1027 27.09 9.35 -20.64
N MET A 1028 25.83 9.79 -20.59
CA MET A 1028 24.74 9.19 -21.35
C MET A 1028 24.70 9.68 -22.80
N PRO A 1029 24.43 8.82 -23.79
CA PRO A 1029 24.28 9.17 -25.21
C PRO A 1029 22.89 9.78 -25.49
N LEU A 1030 22.56 10.88 -24.80
CA LEU A 1030 21.26 11.52 -24.91
C LEU A 1030 21.07 12.18 -26.27
N VAL A 1031 19.97 11.81 -26.94
CA VAL A 1031 19.49 12.39 -28.21
C VAL A 1031 18.39 13.41 -27.94
N ASP A 1032 17.49 13.15 -26.99
CA ASP A 1032 16.42 14.07 -26.59
C ASP A 1032 16.47 14.32 -25.08
N LEU A 1033 16.60 15.58 -24.66
CA LEU A 1033 16.63 15.98 -23.26
C LEU A 1033 15.64 17.10 -22.96
N SER A 1034 14.80 16.90 -21.94
CA SER A 1034 13.85 17.90 -21.44
C SER A 1034 14.14 18.22 -19.97
N LEU A 1035 14.32 19.51 -19.69
CA LEU A 1035 14.67 20.08 -18.38
C LEU A 1035 13.81 21.31 -18.08
N ASN A 1036 12.59 21.39 -18.59
CA ASN A 1036 11.75 22.58 -18.42
C ASN A 1036 11.47 22.83 -16.93
N ASN A 1037 11.46 24.11 -16.53
CA ASN A 1037 11.23 24.55 -15.15
C ASN A 1037 12.13 23.89 -14.08
N THR A 1038 13.23 23.26 -14.46
CA THR A 1038 14.21 22.72 -13.50
C THR A 1038 15.00 23.86 -12.84
N PRO A 1039 15.48 23.70 -11.59
CA PRO A 1039 16.24 24.71 -10.85
C PRO A 1039 17.70 24.83 -11.32
N LEU A 1040 17.93 24.79 -12.64
CA LEU A 1040 19.25 24.95 -13.26
C LEU A 1040 19.54 26.41 -13.58
N ASN A 1041 20.74 26.86 -13.20
CA ASN A 1041 21.29 28.18 -13.53
C ASN A 1041 22.38 28.14 -14.63
N SER A 1042 22.91 26.94 -14.92
CA SER A 1042 23.95 26.69 -15.92
C SER A 1042 23.76 25.32 -16.57
N LEU A 1043 24.29 25.15 -17.79
CA LEU A 1043 24.37 23.87 -18.50
C LEU A 1043 25.74 23.18 -18.34
N ASP A 1044 26.59 23.67 -17.42
CA ASP A 1044 27.92 23.11 -17.21
C ASP A 1044 27.87 21.63 -16.79
N GLY A 1045 28.67 20.81 -17.47
CA GLY A 1045 28.69 19.36 -17.26
C GLY A 1045 27.71 18.58 -18.13
N LEU A 1046 26.91 19.24 -18.98
CA LEU A 1046 26.14 18.56 -20.03
C LEU A 1046 27.04 18.23 -21.23
N ASP A 1047 27.04 16.97 -21.68
CA ASP A 1047 27.56 16.59 -22.99
C ASP A 1047 26.45 16.77 -24.04
N ALA A 1048 26.64 17.73 -24.94
CA ALA A 1048 25.68 18.06 -25.99
C ALA A 1048 26.06 17.52 -27.38
N SER A 1049 27.09 16.67 -27.48
CA SER A 1049 27.62 16.20 -28.76
C SER A 1049 26.61 15.37 -29.58
N GLN A 1050 25.77 14.57 -28.90
CA GLN A 1050 24.76 13.71 -29.53
C GLN A 1050 23.32 14.26 -29.45
N LEU A 1051 23.09 15.34 -28.70
CA LEU A 1051 21.76 15.92 -28.52
C LEU A 1051 21.20 16.43 -29.85
N SER A 1052 20.02 15.93 -30.23
CA SER A 1052 19.22 16.38 -31.36
C SER A 1052 18.09 17.31 -30.93
N ALA A 1053 17.53 17.13 -29.72
CA ALA A 1053 16.60 18.06 -29.12
C ALA A 1053 16.93 18.40 -27.67
N LEU A 1054 16.84 19.68 -27.34
CA LEU A 1054 16.98 20.19 -25.97
C LEU A 1054 15.85 21.15 -25.63
N LYS A 1055 15.16 20.90 -24.50
CA LYS A 1055 14.12 21.78 -23.94
C LYS A 1055 14.52 22.27 -22.56
N ILE A 1056 14.57 23.58 -22.40
CA ILE A 1056 14.95 24.26 -21.15
C ILE A 1056 14.02 25.46 -20.86
N GLU A 1057 12.76 25.38 -21.30
CA GLU A 1057 11.78 26.44 -21.12
C GLU A 1057 11.53 26.72 -19.63
N GLY A 1058 11.47 27.99 -19.24
CA GLY A 1058 11.27 28.42 -17.85
C GLY A 1058 12.47 28.20 -16.91
N THR A 1059 13.58 27.64 -17.41
CA THR A 1059 14.82 27.48 -16.62
C THR A 1059 15.61 28.79 -16.53
N LYS A 1060 16.38 28.96 -15.46
CA LYS A 1060 17.16 30.19 -15.21
C LYS A 1060 18.56 30.16 -15.82
N VAL A 1061 18.77 29.34 -16.85
CA VAL A 1061 20.04 29.27 -17.59
C VAL A 1061 20.35 30.62 -18.23
N THR A 1062 21.59 31.08 -18.09
CA THR A 1062 22.05 32.39 -18.60
C THR A 1062 23.06 32.29 -19.75
N SER A 1063 23.77 31.16 -19.86
CA SER A 1063 24.86 30.95 -20.83
C SER A 1063 24.64 29.68 -21.64
N LEU A 1064 24.89 29.76 -22.96
CA LEU A 1064 24.87 28.63 -23.88
C LEU A 1064 26.27 28.13 -24.27
N GLN A 1065 27.33 28.61 -23.61
CA GLN A 1065 28.71 28.15 -23.86
C GLN A 1065 28.86 26.63 -23.88
N PRO A 1066 28.24 25.84 -22.97
CA PRO A 1066 28.30 24.38 -23.02
C PRO A 1066 27.74 23.75 -24.31
N LEU A 1067 26.94 24.47 -25.09
CA LEU A 1067 26.38 24.00 -26.36
C LEU A 1067 27.25 24.31 -27.58
N GLN A 1068 28.45 24.90 -27.40
CA GLN A 1068 29.30 25.33 -28.51
C GLN A 1068 29.65 24.21 -29.50
N ASN A 1069 29.69 22.95 -29.04
CA ASN A 1069 29.99 21.77 -29.85
C ASN A 1069 28.76 20.90 -30.14
N ALA A 1070 27.54 21.42 -29.98
CA ALA A 1070 26.29 20.69 -30.21
C ALA A 1070 25.93 20.58 -31.70
N GLY A 1071 26.81 20.02 -32.53
CA GLY A 1071 26.63 19.94 -33.99
C GLY A 1071 25.42 19.09 -34.42
N SER A 1072 24.98 18.16 -33.58
CA SER A 1072 23.82 17.28 -33.81
C SER A 1072 22.47 17.95 -33.48
N LEU A 1073 22.49 19.08 -32.78
CA LEU A 1073 21.27 19.73 -32.29
C LEU A 1073 20.43 20.24 -33.47
N ARG A 1074 19.15 19.84 -33.52
CA ARG A 1074 18.18 20.24 -34.55
C ARG A 1074 17.03 21.06 -33.99
N ARG A 1075 16.56 20.72 -32.79
CA ARG A 1075 15.42 21.34 -32.12
C ARG A 1075 15.83 21.94 -30.77
N PHE A 1076 15.58 23.23 -30.57
CA PHE A 1076 15.94 23.90 -29.32
C PHE A 1076 14.80 24.79 -28.81
N TYR A 1077 14.38 24.54 -27.56
CA TYR A 1077 13.25 25.22 -26.92
C TYR A 1077 13.72 25.91 -25.65
N CYS A 1078 13.70 27.24 -25.60
CA CYS A 1078 14.22 28.01 -24.47
C CYS A 1078 13.40 29.28 -24.15
N ARG A 1079 12.08 29.18 -24.24
CA ARG A 1079 11.14 30.22 -23.77
C ARG A 1079 11.29 30.51 -22.27
N ASN A 1080 10.97 31.72 -21.87
CA ASN A 1080 11.05 32.24 -20.50
C ASN A 1080 12.40 31.97 -19.81
N THR A 1081 13.51 32.13 -20.55
CA THR A 1081 14.88 31.95 -20.03
C THR A 1081 15.66 33.25 -19.99
N ALA A 1082 16.73 33.31 -19.18
CA ALA A 1082 17.57 34.49 -19.02
C ALA A 1082 18.70 34.60 -20.09
N ILE A 1083 18.61 33.85 -21.19
CA ILE A 1083 19.67 33.76 -22.19
C ILE A 1083 19.72 35.04 -23.04
N ARG A 1084 20.91 35.67 -23.05
CA ARG A 1084 21.17 36.89 -23.84
C ARG A 1084 22.13 36.68 -25.01
N ASN A 1085 23.02 35.69 -24.94
CA ASN A 1085 24.02 35.42 -25.98
C ASN A 1085 23.79 34.05 -26.64
N PHE A 1086 23.41 34.07 -27.91
CA PHE A 1086 23.18 32.86 -28.73
C PHE A 1086 24.34 32.51 -29.65
N THR A 1087 25.43 33.29 -29.63
CA THR A 1087 26.62 33.01 -30.46
C THR A 1087 27.16 31.58 -30.31
N PRO A 1088 27.18 30.95 -29.13
CA PRO A 1088 27.67 29.58 -28.99
C PRO A 1088 26.94 28.55 -29.85
N ILE A 1089 25.67 28.77 -30.22
CA ILE A 1089 24.90 27.80 -31.03
C ILE A 1089 24.91 28.12 -32.53
N TYR A 1090 25.70 29.09 -33.00
CA TYR A 1090 25.70 29.47 -34.42
C TYR A 1090 26.20 28.38 -35.37
N ASP A 1091 27.15 27.56 -34.91
CA ASP A 1091 27.71 26.44 -35.69
C ASP A 1091 26.93 25.13 -35.47
N SER A 1092 25.79 25.19 -34.76
CA SER A 1092 24.91 24.03 -34.58
C SER A 1092 24.00 23.81 -35.80
N GLY A 1093 23.53 22.58 -35.99
CA GLY A 1093 22.62 22.23 -37.09
C GLY A 1093 21.15 22.58 -36.84
N ILE A 1094 20.82 23.55 -35.98
CA ILE A 1094 19.45 23.83 -35.57
C ILE A 1094 18.59 24.21 -36.78
N THR A 1095 17.50 23.46 -36.99
CA THR A 1095 16.49 23.74 -38.01
C THR A 1095 15.22 24.35 -37.43
N HIS A 1096 14.95 24.09 -36.14
CA HIS A 1096 13.75 24.53 -35.42
C HIS A 1096 14.13 25.12 -34.06
N ILE A 1097 13.68 26.35 -33.79
CA ILE A 1097 13.91 27.02 -32.51
C ILE A 1097 12.65 27.69 -31.98
N VAL A 1098 12.40 27.57 -30.67
CA VAL A 1098 11.31 28.25 -29.97
C VAL A 1098 11.89 29.10 -28.84
N VAL A 1099 11.69 30.42 -28.93
CA VAL A 1099 12.25 31.44 -28.03
C VAL A 1099 11.23 32.54 -27.77
N ASP A 1100 11.37 33.29 -26.67
CA ASP A 1100 10.55 34.49 -26.44
C ASP A 1100 10.90 35.57 -27.48
N ASP A 1101 9.90 36.38 -27.85
CA ASP A 1101 10.07 37.56 -28.70
C ASP A 1101 10.35 38.82 -27.87
N PRO A 1102 11.47 39.53 -28.09
CA PRO A 1102 11.57 40.89 -27.59
C PRO A 1102 12.37 41.78 -28.55
N ASP A 1103 11.74 42.46 -29.51
CA ASP A 1103 12.12 43.75 -30.14
C ASP A 1103 13.62 44.03 -30.49
N SER A 1104 14.49 43.03 -30.53
CA SER A 1104 15.95 43.18 -30.68
C SER A 1104 16.69 41.90 -31.11
N LYS A 1105 16.00 40.76 -31.32
CA LYS A 1105 16.63 39.46 -31.59
C LYS A 1105 16.55 38.96 -33.05
N THR A 1106 15.85 39.66 -33.95
CA THR A 1106 15.68 39.25 -35.36
C THR A 1106 16.99 39.26 -36.18
N ALA A 1107 18.03 40.00 -35.78
CA ALA A 1107 19.32 40.04 -36.47
C ALA A 1107 20.27 38.88 -36.08
N VAL A 1108 20.08 38.29 -34.91
CA VAL A 1108 20.92 37.21 -34.33
C VAL A 1108 20.58 35.87 -35.00
N PHE A 1109 19.28 35.55 -35.14
CA PHE A 1109 18.84 34.27 -35.71
C PHE A 1109 18.95 34.20 -37.24
N LYS A 1110 19.05 35.33 -37.94
CA LYS A 1110 19.38 35.38 -39.38
C LYS A 1110 20.78 34.84 -39.71
N LYS A 1111 21.66 34.65 -38.71
CA LYS A 1111 23.01 34.09 -38.87
C LYS A 1111 23.07 32.57 -38.74
N LEU A 1112 21.96 31.90 -38.39
CA LEU A 1112 21.90 30.44 -38.36
C LEU A 1112 21.70 29.91 -39.79
N PRO A 1113 22.63 29.11 -40.33
CA PRO A 1113 22.65 28.78 -41.76
C PRO A 1113 21.52 27.82 -42.22
N ASN A 1114 20.90 27.07 -41.31
CA ASN A 1114 19.98 25.97 -41.61
C ASN A 1114 18.57 26.13 -40.99
N LEU A 1115 18.21 27.35 -40.57
CA LEU A 1115 16.96 27.61 -39.84
C LEU A 1115 15.75 27.57 -40.79
N GLU A 1116 14.89 26.56 -40.64
CA GLU A 1116 13.71 26.35 -41.49
C GLU A 1116 12.46 27.04 -40.93
N SER A 1117 12.29 27.05 -39.60
CA SER A 1117 11.18 27.72 -38.94
C SER A 1117 11.56 28.34 -37.59
N VAL A 1118 11.00 29.53 -37.34
CA VAL A 1118 11.04 30.21 -36.04
C VAL A 1118 9.60 30.48 -35.65
N ASN A 1119 9.17 29.92 -34.52
CA ASN A 1119 7.82 30.14 -34.03
C ASN A 1119 7.85 31.24 -32.97
N TRP A 1120 7.45 32.45 -33.38
CA TRP A 1120 7.29 33.60 -32.50
C TRP A 1120 5.89 33.51 -31.87
N VAL A 1121 5.82 33.40 -30.54
CA VAL A 1121 4.53 33.46 -29.85
C VAL A 1121 4.35 34.89 -29.35
N GLU A 1122 3.44 35.64 -29.99
CA GLU A 1122 3.00 36.94 -29.48
C GLU A 1122 2.48 36.78 -28.05
N TRP A 1123 2.96 37.64 -27.16
CA TRP A 1123 2.50 37.72 -25.77
C TRP A 1123 1.08 38.31 -25.73
N LEU A 1124 0.07 37.50 -26.04
CA LEU A 1124 -1.32 37.83 -25.72
C LEU A 1124 -1.53 37.55 -24.23
N GLY A 1125 -1.34 38.58 -23.41
CA GLY A 1125 -1.63 38.53 -21.99
C GLY A 1125 -3.09 38.17 -21.71
N GLN A 1126 -3.28 37.09 -20.95
CA GLN A 1126 -4.38 36.90 -20.01
C GLN A 1126 -3.86 36.21 -18.75
#